data_AF-A0A973BBX6-F1
#
_entry.id   AF-A0A973BBX6-F1
#
_cell.length_a   1.000
_cell.length_b   1.000
_cell.length_c   1.000
_cell.angle_alpha   90.00
_cell.angle_beta   90.00
_cell.angle_gamma   90.00
#
_symmetry.space_group_name_H-M   'P 1'
#
loop_
_entity.id
_entity.type
_entity.pdbx_description
1 polymer ?
#
loop_
_entity_poly.entity_id
_entity_poly.type
_entity_poly.pdbx_seq_one_letter_code
_entity_poly.pdbx_strand_id
1 'polypeptide(L)'
;EKIDMLDFADLVAINKFDKRGALDALRDVKKQYMRNNNLWDTPQDDLPVFGTIASQFNDPGMNTLYKSIMDKLVEKTGADLTSGFEITKEMSEKIFVIPPARTRYLSEISENNRAYDKKVDEQVQVAQKLYGVYKTLESVTNVKLSLSKFGIEEESLNEGKNDENKDFVKLLLAEFDRVKMNLDPYNWEVILNWRDKVQKYKDPIYTFKVRDKEIKIETHTKSLSHTDIPKVVLPKYEAWGDVLKWNLQENVPGEFPYASGLYPFKRTGEDPTRMFAGEGGPERTNRRFHYVSLGMPAKRLSTAFDSVTLYGNDPGHRPDIYGKIGNAGVSICCLDDAKKLYSGFDLSHPMTSVSMTINGPAPMLLGFFMNAAIDQNCEKYIKEHKLASKVEAKLNELYDNKGLERPSYNGDLPEGNDGLGLMLLGLTGDQILPADVYAEIKKNTLAQVRGTVQADILKEDQAQNTCIFSTEFALRLMGDVQEYFIEKNVRNFYSVSISGYHIAEAGANPITQLALTLANGFTYVEYYLSRGMDINKFGPNLSFFFSNGIDPEYAVIGRVARKIWAKALKYKYAANARAQMLKYHIQTSGRSLHAQEIDFNDIRTTLQALYAIYDNCNSLHTNAYDEAITTPTEESVRRAMAIQLIINRELGLAKNENPIQGSFIIEELTDLVEEAVLTEFDRITERGGVLGAMETMYQRSKIQEESLYYETLKHTGEFPIIGVNTFLSSKGSPTVVPAEVIRATEEEKQFQIKTKENLNKANEEKVNEQLAIIQEAAIQNDNIFEKLMEAAKVCSLGQITEALFQVGGQYRRNM
;
A
#
# COMPACT_ATOMS: atom_id res chain seq x y z
N GLU A 1 13.69 16.90 41.30
CA GLU A 1 12.85 17.15 42.48
C GLU A 1 12.91 15.94 43.40
N LYS A 2 12.71 16.10 44.71
CA LYS A 2 12.46 14.94 45.58
C LYS A 2 11.07 14.40 45.24
N ILE A 3 10.97 13.10 44.91
CA ILE A 3 9.71 12.44 44.61
C ILE A 3 9.30 11.70 45.87
N ASP A 4 8.41 12.30 46.67
CA ASP A 4 7.99 11.76 47.98
C ASP A 4 7.45 10.34 47.88
N MET A 5 6.79 9.98 46.76
CA MET A 5 6.25 8.63 46.56
C MET A 5 7.31 7.52 46.64
N LEU A 6 8.59 7.83 46.33
CA LEU A 6 9.69 6.86 46.43
C LEU A 6 10.05 6.51 47.88
N ASP A 7 9.59 7.26 48.89
CA ASP A 7 9.75 6.92 50.30
C ASP A 7 8.70 5.89 50.78
N PHE A 8 7.58 5.76 50.06
CA PHE A 8 6.44 4.93 50.49
C PHE A 8 6.17 3.73 49.58
N ALA A 9 6.64 3.75 48.34
CA ALA A 9 6.34 2.71 47.37
C ALA A 9 7.00 1.37 47.74
N ASP A 10 6.20 0.30 47.82
CA ASP A 10 6.74 -1.07 47.94
C ASP A 10 7.39 -1.55 46.64
N LEU A 11 6.87 -1.08 45.51
CA LEU A 11 7.30 -1.42 44.16
C LEU A 11 7.27 -0.15 43.31
N VAL A 12 8.25 0.04 42.44
CA VAL A 12 8.34 1.19 41.52
C VAL A 12 8.38 0.69 40.09
N ALA A 13 7.48 1.21 39.24
CA ALA A 13 7.46 0.94 37.82
C ALA A 13 7.86 2.19 37.02
N ILE A 14 8.96 2.11 36.29
CA ILE A 14 9.38 3.14 35.34
C ILE A 14 8.86 2.74 33.97
N ASN A 15 7.63 3.18 33.70
CA ASN A 15 6.96 2.88 32.43
C ASN A 15 7.53 3.71 31.27
N LYS A 16 7.16 3.37 30.03
CA LYS A 16 7.72 3.95 28.79
C LYS A 16 9.24 3.74 28.70
N PHE A 17 9.67 2.53 29.07
CA PHE A 17 11.07 2.13 29.07
C PHE A 17 11.67 2.01 27.66
N ASP A 18 10.86 2.16 26.62
CA ASP A 18 11.24 2.36 25.21
C ASP A 18 11.94 3.69 24.95
N LYS A 19 11.74 4.70 25.82
CA LYS A 19 12.26 6.06 25.64
C LYS A 19 13.76 6.21 25.89
N ARG A 20 14.34 7.22 25.25
CA ARG A 20 15.75 7.59 25.43
C ARG A 20 16.00 7.99 26.89
N GLY A 21 17.06 7.45 27.48
CA GLY A 21 17.43 7.72 28.88
C GLY A 21 16.73 6.81 29.90
N ALA A 22 15.90 5.85 29.47
CA ALA A 22 15.21 4.93 30.38
C ALA A 22 16.17 4.12 31.28
N LEU A 23 17.32 3.68 30.75
CA LEU A 23 18.34 2.97 31.54
C LEU A 23 18.98 3.87 32.62
N ASP A 24 19.26 5.12 32.28
CA ASP A 24 19.76 6.10 33.25
C ASP A 24 18.70 6.38 34.32
N ALA A 25 17.44 6.53 33.91
CA ALA A 25 16.32 6.69 34.83
C ALA A 25 16.19 5.49 35.78
N LEU A 26 16.30 4.26 35.28
CA LEU A 26 16.29 3.05 36.12
C LEU A 26 17.40 3.05 37.15
N ARG A 27 18.64 3.32 36.71
CA ARG A 27 19.80 3.41 37.60
C ARG A 27 19.59 4.47 38.68
N ASP A 28 19.13 5.64 38.31
CA ASP A 28 19.05 6.79 39.21
C ASP A 28 17.88 6.64 40.20
N VAL A 29 16.75 6.08 39.77
CA VAL A 29 15.63 5.71 40.65
C VAL A 29 16.02 4.57 41.59
N LYS A 30 16.72 3.53 41.12
CA LYS A 30 17.26 2.45 41.98
C LYS A 30 18.15 3.03 43.09
N LYS A 31 19.09 3.92 42.74
CA LYS A 31 19.95 4.60 43.72
C LYS A 31 19.14 5.43 44.71
N GLN A 32 18.10 6.13 44.26
CA GLN A 32 17.27 6.94 45.14
C GLN A 32 16.42 6.07 46.08
N TYR A 33 15.81 5.00 45.56
CA TYR A 33 15.03 4.04 46.34
C TYR A 33 15.88 3.40 47.46
N MET A 34 17.11 3.01 47.11
CA MET A 34 18.08 2.46 48.05
C MET A 34 18.41 3.44 49.19
N ARG A 35 18.58 4.73 48.88
CA ARG A 35 18.83 5.79 49.87
C ARG A 35 17.62 6.00 50.79
N ASN A 36 16.43 6.04 50.22
CA ASN A 36 15.18 6.28 50.95
C ASN A 36 14.87 5.16 51.95
N ASN A 37 15.22 3.92 51.62
CA ASN A 37 14.93 2.74 52.42
C ASN A 37 16.14 2.18 53.21
N ASN A 38 17.29 2.87 53.20
CA ASN A 38 18.54 2.46 53.86
C ASN A 38 19.07 1.07 53.44
N LEU A 39 18.89 0.67 52.18
CA LEU A 39 19.24 -0.66 51.65
C LEU A 39 20.69 -0.73 51.09
N TRP A 40 21.68 -0.33 51.88
CA TRP A 40 23.07 -0.14 51.40
C TRP A 40 23.80 -1.43 51.02
N ASP A 41 23.40 -2.55 51.59
CA ASP A 41 24.02 -3.87 51.38
C ASP A 41 23.24 -4.73 50.35
N THR A 42 22.11 -4.23 49.84
CA THR A 42 21.28 -4.94 48.85
C THR A 42 21.83 -4.72 47.43
N PRO A 43 22.08 -5.78 46.65
CA PRO A 43 22.42 -5.65 45.24
C PRO A 43 21.35 -4.87 44.46
N GLN A 44 21.77 -4.02 43.52
CA GLN A 44 20.82 -3.16 42.78
C GLN A 44 19.82 -3.95 41.93
N ASP A 45 20.16 -5.16 41.51
CA ASP A 45 19.28 -6.03 40.71
C ASP A 45 18.13 -6.63 41.54
N ASP A 46 18.27 -6.66 42.87
CA ASP A 46 17.26 -7.15 43.80
C ASP A 46 16.31 -6.05 44.29
N LEU A 47 16.56 -4.79 43.92
CA LEU A 47 15.69 -3.67 44.30
C LEU A 47 14.35 -3.73 43.53
N PRO A 48 13.22 -3.41 44.18
CA PRO A 48 11.86 -3.53 43.61
C PRO A 48 11.52 -2.39 42.63
N VAL A 49 12.45 -2.07 41.71
CA VAL A 49 12.32 -1.02 40.71
C VAL A 49 12.45 -1.65 39.32
N PHE A 50 11.34 -1.61 38.57
CA PHE A 50 11.19 -2.30 37.29
C PHE A 50 11.08 -1.29 36.14
N GLY A 51 11.78 -1.56 35.04
CA GLY A 51 11.53 -0.88 33.77
C GLY A 51 10.41 -1.59 33.02
N THR A 52 9.36 -0.88 32.64
CA THR A 52 8.19 -1.48 31.97
C THR A 52 7.78 -0.74 30.71
N ILE A 53 7.17 -1.47 29.77
CA ILE A 53 6.66 -0.92 28.51
C ILE A 53 5.22 -1.41 28.35
N ALA A 54 4.28 -0.76 29.03
CA ALA A 54 2.87 -1.18 29.03
C ALA A 54 2.15 -1.01 27.67
N SER A 55 2.80 -0.36 26.69
CA SER A 55 2.36 -0.29 25.30
C SER A 55 2.81 -1.48 24.47
N GLN A 56 3.86 -2.19 24.90
CA GLN A 56 4.42 -3.32 24.19
C GLN A 56 3.66 -4.60 24.54
N PHE A 57 3.30 -5.35 23.50
CA PHE A 57 2.71 -6.67 23.63
C PHE A 57 3.68 -7.63 24.34
N ASN A 58 3.19 -8.35 25.35
CA ASN A 58 3.95 -9.35 26.10
C ASN A 58 5.30 -8.82 26.66
N ASP A 59 5.30 -7.57 27.17
CA ASP A 59 6.51 -6.93 27.70
C ASP A 59 7.09 -7.72 28.90
N PRO A 60 8.37 -8.16 28.85
CA PRO A 60 9.02 -8.84 29.96
C PRO A 60 9.07 -8.00 31.25
N GLY A 61 9.17 -6.67 31.13
CA GLY A 61 9.15 -5.76 32.27
C GLY A 61 7.84 -5.82 33.03
N MET A 62 6.72 -5.70 32.31
CA MET A 62 5.37 -5.85 32.86
C MET A 62 5.12 -7.22 33.47
N ASN A 63 5.61 -8.29 32.83
CA ASN A 63 5.49 -9.65 33.32
C ASN A 63 6.23 -9.86 34.65
N THR A 64 7.44 -9.31 34.77
CA THR A 64 8.23 -9.33 36.01
C THR A 64 7.57 -8.51 37.12
N LEU A 65 7.03 -7.33 36.77
CA LEU A 65 6.28 -6.49 37.70
C LEU A 65 5.02 -7.19 38.20
N TYR A 66 4.26 -7.85 37.31
CA TYR A 66 3.06 -8.61 37.68
C TYR A 66 3.37 -9.67 38.74
N LYS A 67 4.42 -10.49 38.50
CA LYS A 67 4.83 -11.51 39.45
C LYS A 67 5.19 -10.91 40.81
N SER A 68 5.95 -9.81 40.79
CA SER A 68 6.34 -9.08 42.01
C SER A 68 5.14 -8.50 42.76
N ILE A 69 4.12 -8.00 42.04
CA ILE A 69 2.86 -7.52 42.64
C ILE A 69 2.12 -8.68 43.30
N MET A 70 1.98 -9.83 42.62
CA MET A 70 1.31 -11.00 43.16
C MET A 70 2.00 -11.48 44.44
N ASP A 71 3.33 -11.60 44.42
CA ASP A 71 4.11 -12.05 45.57
C ASP A 71 3.99 -11.05 46.73
N LYS A 72 4.02 -9.73 46.46
CA LYS A 72 3.83 -8.68 47.48
C LYS A 72 2.41 -8.67 48.07
N LEU A 73 1.39 -8.97 47.27
CA LEU A 73 0.00 -9.08 47.74
C LEU A 73 -0.15 -10.27 48.68
N VAL A 74 0.40 -11.43 48.33
CA VAL A 74 0.43 -12.62 49.20
C VAL A 74 1.16 -12.30 50.50
N GLU A 75 2.34 -11.66 50.43
CA GLU A 75 3.11 -11.26 51.60
C GLU A 75 2.32 -10.35 52.56
N LYS A 76 1.63 -9.33 52.01
CA LYS A 76 0.90 -8.35 52.83
C LYS A 76 -0.44 -8.83 53.37
N THR A 77 -1.12 -9.72 52.65
CA THR A 77 -2.50 -10.11 52.96
C THR A 77 -2.64 -11.54 53.50
N GLY A 78 -1.64 -12.39 53.27
CA GLY A 78 -1.72 -13.82 53.53
C GLY A 78 -2.69 -14.58 52.60
N ALA A 79 -3.12 -13.97 51.48
CA ALA A 79 -4.03 -14.60 50.53
C ALA A 79 -3.36 -15.76 49.78
N ASP A 80 -4.12 -16.82 49.49
CA ASP A 80 -3.66 -17.99 48.74
C ASP A 80 -3.77 -17.75 47.21
N LEU A 81 -2.93 -16.85 46.70
CA LEU A 81 -2.87 -16.51 45.28
C LEU A 81 -1.65 -17.16 44.64
N THR A 82 -1.81 -18.34 44.06
CA THR A 82 -0.75 -19.01 43.27
C THR A 82 -0.84 -18.59 41.81
N SER A 83 0.17 -17.88 41.29
CA SER A 83 0.26 -17.57 39.86
C SER A 83 0.88 -18.75 39.11
N GLY A 84 0.22 -19.22 38.05
CA GLY A 84 0.75 -20.22 37.11
C GLY A 84 1.66 -19.62 36.02
N PHE A 85 2.01 -18.34 36.13
CA PHE A 85 2.82 -17.63 35.15
C PHE A 85 4.32 -17.82 35.46
N GLU A 86 5.06 -18.41 34.52
CA GLU A 86 6.52 -18.58 34.61
C GLU A 86 7.24 -17.56 33.72
N ILE A 87 8.22 -16.84 34.28
CA ILE A 87 9.05 -15.91 33.53
C ILE A 87 10.11 -16.72 32.76
N THR A 88 9.96 -16.85 31.44
CA THR A 88 10.98 -17.49 30.60
C THR A 88 12.01 -16.48 30.12
N LYS A 89 13.29 -16.89 29.99
CA LYS A 89 14.39 -16.02 29.55
C LYS A 89 14.23 -15.51 28.10
N GLU A 90 13.49 -16.23 27.26
CA GLU A 90 13.21 -15.86 25.86
C GLU A 90 12.27 -14.65 25.73
N MET A 91 11.59 -14.26 26.81
CA MET A 91 10.75 -13.04 26.84
C MET A 91 11.58 -11.75 26.93
N SER A 92 12.90 -11.84 27.16
CA SER A 92 13.74 -10.73 27.68
C SER A 92 14.28 -9.75 26.63
N GLU A 93 14.18 -10.02 25.32
CA GLU A 93 14.76 -9.12 24.31
C GLU A 93 13.77 -8.07 23.82
N LYS A 94 14.20 -6.81 23.88
CA LYS A 94 13.42 -5.65 23.46
C LYS A 94 13.31 -5.60 21.94
N ILE A 95 12.13 -5.91 21.40
CA ILE A 95 11.87 -5.84 19.95
C ILE A 95 11.39 -4.42 19.60
N PHE A 96 12.31 -3.59 19.10
CA PHE A 96 11.93 -2.31 18.53
C PHE A 96 11.40 -2.51 17.11
N VAL A 97 10.23 -1.93 16.79
CA VAL A 97 9.74 -1.85 15.41
C VAL A 97 10.77 -1.10 14.55
N ILE A 98 11.13 0.11 14.97
CA ILE A 98 12.20 0.91 14.36
C ILE A 98 13.34 1.07 15.37
N PRO A 99 14.57 0.62 15.06
CA PRO A 99 15.70 0.79 15.96
C PRO A 99 15.93 2.28 16.30
N PRO A 100 16.27 2.65 17.55
CA PRO A 100 16.48 4.05 17.94
C PRO A 100 17.50 4.81 17.07
N ALA A 101 18.52 4.11 16.56
CA ALA A 101 19.54 4.66 15.67
C ALA A 101 18.99 5.09 14.29
N ARG A 102 17.80 4.60 13.91
CA ARG A 102 17.14 4.88 12.63
C ARG A 102 15.97 5.85 12.74
N THR A 103 15.75 6.47 13.90
CA THR A 103 14.61 7.40 14.13
C THR A 103 14.56 8.62 13.20
N ARG A 104 15.69 9.01 12.60
CA ARG A 104 15.81 10.15 11.67
C ARG A 104 15.70 9.81 10.19
N TYR A 105 15.26 8.60 9.84
CA TYR A 105 15.18 8.10 8.48
C TYR A 105 14.47 9.05 7.49
N LEU A 106 13.39 9.74 7.90
CA LEU A 106 12.66 10.67 7.04
C LEU A 106 13.47 11.92 6.69
N SER A 107 14.13 12.56 7.65
CA SER A 107 15.06 13.68 7.33
C SER A 107 16.24 13.22 6.50
N GLU A 108 16.78 12.02 6.74
CA GLU A 108 17.85 11.49 5.88
C GLU A 108 17.36 11.25 4.43
N ILE A 109 16.07 10.95 4.23
CA ILE A 109 15.43 10.90 2.89
C ILE A 109 15.30 12.30 2.31
N SER A 110 14.82 13.28 3.09
CA SER A 110 14.70 14.66 2.64
C SER A 110 16.05 15.27 2.23
N GLU A 111 17.08 15.08 3.06
CA GLU A 111 18.45 15.48 2.77
C GLU A 111 18.97 14.80 1.50
N ASN A 112 18.70 13.50 1.32
CA ASN A 112 19.09 12.75 0.12
C ASN A 112 18.45 13.28 -1.17
N ASN A 113 17.15 13.57 -1.13
CA ASN A 113 16.41 14.07 -2.29
C ASN A 113 16.88 15.48 -2.67
N ARG A 114 16.98 16.39 -1.70
CA ARG A 114 17.51 17.75 -1.91
C ARG A 114 18.96 17.73 -2.40
N ALA A 115 19.80 16.81 -1.89
CA ALA A 115 21.17 16.64 -2.35
C ALA A 115 21.24 16.14 -3.79
N TYR A 116 20.33 15.24 -4.20
CA TYR A 116 20.22 14.82 -5.60
C TYR A 116 19.88 16.02 -6.49
N ASP A 117 18.88 16.82 -6.13
CA ASP A 117 18.45 17.97 -6.93
C ASP A 117 19.55 19.02 -7.06
N LYS A 118 20.25 19.32 -5.95
CA LYS A 118 21.43 20.18 -5.98
C LYS A 118 22.52 19.64 -6.93
N LYS A 119 22.81 18.34 -6.89
CA LYS A 119 23.80 17.73 -7.81
C LYS A 119 23.33 17.82 -9.26
N VAL A 120 22.04 17.65 -9.53
CA VAL A 120 21.46 17.82 -10.87
C VAL A 120 21.70 19.25 -11.34
N ASP A 121 21.37 20.26 -10.54
CA ASP A 121 21.55 21.67 -10.90
C ASP A 121 23.01 22.04 -11.19
N GLU A 122 23.94 21.54 -10.36
CA GLU A 122 25.39 21.70 -10.60
C GLU A 122 25.82 21.12 -11.96
N GLN A 123 25.35 19.91 -12.28
CA GLN A 123 25.66 19.24 -13.54
C GLN A 123 24.99 19.91 -14.76
N VAL A 124 23.77 20.42 -14.60
CA VAL A 124 23.04 21.19 -15.61
C VAL A 124 23.80 22.48 -15.95
N GLN A 125 24.32 23.19 -14.95
CA GLN A 125 25.14 24.38 -15.19
C GLN A 125 26.43 24.07 -15.96
N VAL A 126 27.09 22.96 -15.64
CA VAL A 126 28.29 22.51 -16.38
C VAL A 126 27.93 22.18 -17.82
N ALA A 127 26.87 21.40 -18.05
CA ALA A 127 26.39 21.05 -19.39
C ALA A 127 26.01 22.29 -20.21
N GLN A 128 25.36 23.29 -19.58
CA GLN A 128 25.00 24.54 -20.25
C GLN A 128 26.23 25.36 -20.66
N LYS A 129 27.26 25.43 -19.79
CA LYS A 129 28.53 26.09 -20.12
C LYS A 129 29.20 25.41 -21.31
N LEU A 130 29.26 24.07 -21.30
CA LEU A 130 29.82 23.29 -22.41
C LEU A 130 29.06 23.54 -23.71
N TYR A 131 27.73 23.60 -23.67
CA TYR A 131 26.93 23.93 -24.85
C TYR A 131 27.23 25.35 -25.36
N GLY A 132 27.39 26.32 -24.47
CA GLY A 132 27.78 27.68 -24.84
C GLY A 132 29.15 27.75 -25.55
N VAL A 133 30.15 27.05 -25.01
CA VAL A 133 31.49 26.95 -25.64
C VAL A 133 31.40 26.24 -26.99
N TYR A 134 30.67 25.12 -27.06
CA TYR A 134 30.43 24.37 -28.29
C TYR A 134 29.77 25.22 -29.38
N LYS A 135 28.70 25.97 -29.07
CA LYS A 135 28.03 26.86 -30.03
C LYS A 135 28.93 28.03 -30.44
N THR A 136 29.77 28.52 -29.54
CA THR A 136 30.76 29.55 -29.86
C THR A 136 31.80 29.01 -30.86
N LEU A 137 32.31 27.79 -30.64
CA LEU A 137 33.20 27.12 -31.58
C LEU A 137 32.55 26.90 -32.95
N GLU A 138 31.30 26.43 -33.01
CA GLU A 138 30.55 26.32 -34.28
C GLU A 138 30.42 27.68 -34.99
N SER A 139 30.12 28.74 -34.24
CA SER A 139 29.94 30.09 -34.80
C SER A 139 31.24 30.69 -35.34
N VAL A 140 32.37 30.44 -34.67
CA VAL A 140 33.69 30.99 -35.05
C VAL A 140 34.29 30.23 -36.23
N THR A 141 34.08 28.92 -36.28
CA THR A 141 34.61 28.04 -37.34
C THR A 141 33.68 27.93 -38.54
N ASN A 142 32.39 28.29 -38.37
CA ASN A 142 31.32 28.10 -39.34
C ASN A 142 31.17 26.64 -39.80
N VAL A 143 31.54 25.69 -38.93
CA VAL A 143 31.43 24.24 -39.15
C VAL A 143 30.61 23.63 -38.03
N LYS A 144 29.79 22.63 -38.38
CA LYS A 144 29.06 21.83 -37.40
C LYS A 144 30.00 20.79 -36.81
N LEU A 145 30.19 20.84 -35.50
CA LEU A 145 31.16 19.99 -34.82
C LEU A 145 30.55 18.62 -34.48
N SER A 146 31.38 17.57 -34.55
CA SER A 146 31.01 16.24 -34.07
C SER A 146 31.47 16.03 -32.63
N LEU A 147 30.71 15.22 -31.89
CA LEU A 147 30.99 14.88 -30.50
C LEU A 147 31.30 13.40 -30.38
N SER A 148 32.29 13.08 -29.56
CA SER A 148 32.65 11.73 -29.15
C SER A 148 32.55 11.58 -27.63
N LYS A 149 32.84 10.36 -27.13
CA LYS A 149 32.96 10.10 -25.68
C LYS A 149 34.01 10.98 -25.01
N PHE A 150 35.04 11.38 -25.75
CA PHE A 150 36.13 12.19 -25.20
C PHE A 150 35.83 13.69 -25.21
N GLY A 151 35.01 14.18 -26.15
CA GLY A 151 34.67 15.60 -26.26
C GLY A 151 34.39 15.98 -27.71
N ILE A 152 34.82 17.16 -28.12
CA ILE A 152 34.75 17.61 -29.52
C ILE A 152 35.81 16.85 -30.33
N GLU A 153 35.43 16.34 -31.50
CA GLU A 153 36.37 15.65 -32.38
C GLU A 153 37.21 16.66 -33.18
N GLU A 154 38.54 16.63 -32.98
CA GLU A 154 39.48 17.54 -33.65
C GLU A 154 39.44 17.45 -35.19
N GLU A 155 39.02 16.31 -35.75
CA GLU A 155 38.87 16.13 -37.20
C GLU A 155 37.82 17.11 -37.78
N SER A 156 36.71 17.34 -37.06
CA SER A 156 35.65 18.26 -37.47
C SER A 156 36.08 19.74 -37.47
N LEU A 157 37.18 20.07 -36.80
CA LEU A 157 37.74 21.42 -36.75
C LEU A 157 38.71 21.70 -37.90
N ASN A 158 39.19 20.66 -38.58
CA ASN A 158 40.12 20.82 -39.70
C ASN A 158 39.44 21.34 -40.98
N GLU A 159 38.13 21.19 -41.11
CA GLU A 159 37.34 21.62 -42.28
C GLU A 159 37.06 23.13 -42.31
N GLY A 160 37.21 23.84 -41.19
CA GLY A 160 36.85 25.26 -41.02
C GLY A 160 38.02 26.21 -40.75
N LYS A 161 39.26 25.86 -41.13
CA LYS A 161 40.46 26.68 -40.86
C LYS A 161 40.43 28.01 -41.62
N ASN A 162 39.85 29.03 -41.01
CA ASN A 162 40.27 30.41 -41.22
C ASN A 162 41.47 30.70 -40.30
N ASP A 163 42.63 31.04 -40.87
CA ASP A 163 43.86 31.29 -40.10
C ASP A 163 43.71 32.44 -39.07
N GLU A 164 42.73 33.33 -39.24
CA GLU A 164 42.49 34.50 -38.38
C GLU A 164 42.06 34.15 -36.94
N ASN A 165 41.41 33.01 -36.70
CA ASN A 165 40.80 32.68 -35.39
C ASN A 165 41.44 31.47 -34.67
N LYS A 166 42.57 30.97 -35.17
CA LYS A 166 43.18 29.71 -34.73
C LYS A 166 43.50 29.67 -33.23
N ASP A 167 44.08 30.73 -32.69
CA ASP A 167 44.44 30.80 -31.26
C ASP A 167 43.20 30.88 -30.37
N PHE A 168 42.15 31.58 -30.82
CA PHE A 168 40.89 31.67 -30.10
C PHE A 168 40.17 30.31 -30.05
N VAL A 169 40.14 29.57 -31.16
CA VAL A 169 39.61 28.20 -31.23
C VAL A 169 40.36 27.26 -30.29
N LYS A 170 41.71 27.35 -30.26
CA LYS A 170 42.53 26.55 -29.35
C LYS A 170 42.22 26.84 -27.87
N LEU A 171 42.03 28.11 -27.50
CA LEU A 171 41.64 28.49 -26.14
C LEU A 171 40.25 27.99 -25.78
N LEU A 172 39.28 28.09 -26.69
CA LEU A 172 37.92 27.57 -26.48
C LEU A 172 37.90 26.05 -26.33
N LEU A 173 38.73 25.31 -27.07
CA LEU A 173 38.89 23.86 -26.91
C LEU A 173 39.48 23.50 -25.54
N ALA A 174 40.56 24.17 -25.14
CA ALA A 174 41.15 23.96 -23.82
C ALA A 174 40.15 24.29 -22.69
N GLU A 175 39.32 25.32 -22.87
CA GLU A 175 38.25 25.66 -21.95
C GLU A 175 37.14 24.61 -21.94
N PHE A 176 36.74 24.09 -23.10
CA PHE A 176 35.76 23.00 -23.20
C PHE A 176 36.24 21.77 -22.41
N ASP A 177 37.48 21.34 -22.64
CA ASP A 177 38.06 20.18 -21.95
C ASP A 177 38.14 20.41 -20.44
N ARG A 178 38.58 21.61 -20.02
CA ARG A 178 38.63 22.00 -18.60
C ARG A 178 37.25 21.95 -17.94
N VAL A 179 36.23 22.49 -18.60
CA VAL A 179 34.86 22.49 -18.05
C VAL A 179 34.31 21.07 -18.03
N LYS A 180 34.57 20.25 -19.06
CA LYS A 180 34.08 18.87 -19.20
C LYS A 180 34.57 17.96 -18.08
N MET A 181 35.75 18.21 -17.52
CA MET A 181 36.24 17.49 -16.34
C MET A 181 35.30 17.56 -15.13
N ASN A 182 34.41 18.56 -15.07
CA ASN A 182 33.42 18.72 -13.99
C ASN A 182 32.06 18.06 -14.31
N LEU A 183 31.91 17.44 -15.49
CA LEU A 183 30.69 16.74 -15.89
C LEU A 183 30.84 15.23 -15.63
N ASP A 184 29.83 14.65 -15.01
CA ASP A 184 29.72 13.20 -14.81
C ASP A 184 29.71 12.49 -16.18
N PRO A 185 30.56 11.47 -16.41
CA PRO A 185 30.60 10.73 -17.67
C PRO A 185 29.25 10.12 -18.08
N TYR A 186 28.41 9.72 -17.12
CA TYR A 186 27.06 9.22 -17.43
C TYR A 186 26.15 10.32 -17.97
N ASN A 187 26.29 11.55 -17.47
CA ASN A 187 25.55 12.71 -17.99
C ASN A 187 26.02 13.09 -19.40
N TRP A 188 27.31 12.92 -19.70
CA TRP A 188 27.84 13.08 -21.05
C TRP A 188 27.23 12.08 -22.04
N GLU A 189 27.11 10.80 -21.64
CA GLU A 189 26.45 9.77 -22.45
C GLU A 189 24.97 10.12 -22.72
N VAL A 190 24.26 10.75 -21.78
CA VAL A 190 22.88 11.23 -22.02
C VAL A 190 22.85 12.28 -23.13
N ILE A 191 23.77 13.24 -23.12
CA ILE A 191 23.86 14.31 -24.12
C ILE A 191 24.19 13.73 -25.50
N LEU A 192 25.19 12.83 -25.58
CA LEU A 192 25.60 12.20 -26.84
C LEU A 192 24.46 11.42 -27.49
N ASN A 193 23.73 10.63 -26.70
CA ASN A 193 22.70 9.72 -27.19
C ASN A 193 21.30 10.38 -27.25
N TRP A 194 21.17 11.67 -26.96
CA TRP A 194 19.87 12.36 -26.91
C TRP A 194 19.11 12.28 -28.25
N ARG A 195 19.80 12.49 -29.37
CA ARG A 195 19.20 12.41 -30.71
C ARG A 195 18.69 11.00 -31.01
N ASP A 196 19.45 9.98 -30.66
CA ASP A 196 19.06 8.57 -30.85
C ASP A 196 17.86 8.22 -29.99
N LYS A 197 17.82 8.70 -28.75
CA LYS A 197 16.66 8.54 -27.85
C LYS A 197 15.41 9.20 -28.44
N VAL A 198 15.50 10.44 -28.91
CA VAL A 198 14.40 11.14 -29.59
C VAL A 198 13.95 10.36 -30.83
N GLN A 199 14.89 9.86 -31.64
CA GLN A 199 14.57 9.10 -32.84
C GLN A 199 13.85 7.80 -32.51
N LYS A 200 14.28 7.07 -31.48
CA LYS A 200 13.66 5.80 -31.04
C LYS A 200 12.17 5.95 -30.71
N TYR A 201 11.74 7.10 -30.18
CA TYR A 201 10.33 7.38 -29.90
C TYR A 201 9.56 7.96 -31.10
N LYS A 202 10.26 8.45 -32.14
CA LYS A 202 9.66 8.87 -33.41
C LYS A 202 9.52 7.73 -34.42
N ASP A 203 10.37 6.72 -34.34
CA ASP A 203 10.30 5.54 -35.20
C ASP A 203 8.93 4.86 -35.07
N PRO A 204 8.36 4.30 -36.15
CA PRO A 204 7.00 3.73 -36.11
C PRO A 204 6.81 2.63 -35.07
N ILE A 205 7.88 1.90 -34.75
CA ILE A 205 7.88 0.76 -33.83
C ILE A 205 8.98 0.95 -32.78
N TYR A 206 8.58 0.93 -31.51
CA TYR A 206 9.49 0.84 -30.38
C TYR A 206 9.63 -0.62 -29.96
N THR A 207 10.87 -1.10 -29.84
CA THR A 207 11.17 -2.47 -29.39
C THR A 207 11.88 -2.45 -28.04
N PHE A 208 11.40 -3.27 -27.10
CA PHE A 208 12.05 -3.52 -25.81
C PHE A 208 11.84 -4.96 -25.34
N LYS A 209 12.66 -5.40 -24.38
CA LYS A 209 12.63 -6.76 -23.86
C LYS A 209 11.92 -6.83 -22.50
N VAL A 210 11.05 -7.81 -22.34
CA VAL A 210 10.43 -8.17 -21.05
C VAL A 210 10.60 -9.67 -20.83
N ARG A 211 11.38 -10.07 -19.81
CA ARG A 211 11.65 -11.48 -19.51
C ARG A 211 12.09 -12.27 -20.76
N ASP A 212 13.08 -11.71 -21.47
CA ASP A 212 13.66 -12.22 -22.72
C ASP A 212 12.74 -12.27 -23.95
N LYS A 213 11.51 -11.78 -23.85
CA LYS A 213 10.60 -11.60 -24.99
C LYS A 213 10.71 -10.19 -25.54
N GLU A 214 10.89 -10.07 -26.86
CA GLU A 214 10.79 -8.78 -27.55
C GLU A 214 9.32 -8.38 -27.69
N ILE A 215 9.02 -7.19 -27.17
CA ILE A 215 7.73 -6.53 -27.33
C ILE A 215 7.91 -5.38 -28.31
N LYS A 216 7.07 -5.37 -29.34
CA LYS A 216 7.01 -4.32 -30.36
C LYS A 216 5.74 -3.52 -30.15
N ILE A 217 5.87 -2.20 -30.01
CA ILE A 217 4.77 -1.28 -29.78
C ILE A 217 4.78 -0.20 -30.85
N GLU A 218 3.62 0.05 -31.46
CA GLU A 218 3.43 1.22 -32.32
C GLU A 218 3.55 2.50 -31.49
N THR A 219 4.40 3.42 -31.91
CA THR A 219 4.66 4.68 -31.20
C THR A 219 3.63 5.76 -31.47
N HIS A 220 2.79 5.58 -32.49
CA HIS A 220 1.79 6.55 -32.92
C HIS A 220 0.39 5.92 -32.97
N THR A 221 -0.63 6.76 -32.83
CA THR A 221 -2.04 6.41 -33.07
C THR A 221 -2.61 7.39 -34.10
N LYS A 222 -3.23 6.88 -35.15
CA LYS A 222 -3.78 7.73 -36.21
C LYS A 222 -5.15 8.30 -35.83
N SER A 223 -5.31 9.62 -35.92
CA SER A 223 -6.60 10.30 -35.68
C SER A 223 -7.55 10.17 -36.88
N LEU A 224 -8.82 10.53 -36.68
CA LEU A 224 -9.80 10.62 -37.78
C LEU A 224 -9.38 11.62 -38.86
N SER A 225 -8.66 12.68 -38.50
CA SER A 225 -8.07 13.65 -39.44
C SER A 225 -6.75 13.17 -40.05
N HIS A 226 -6.40 11.89 -39.85
CA HIS A 226 -5.19 11.25 -40.35
C HIS A 226 -3.87 11.81 -39.80
N THR A 227 -3.93 12.51 -38.66
CA THR A 227 -2.73 12.94 -37.95
C THR A 227 -2.17 11.78 -37.14
N ASP A 228 -0.87 11.51 -37.27
CA ASP A 228 -0.17 10.52 -36.45
C ASP A 228 0.14 11.13 -35.08
N ILE A 229 -0.65 10.76 -34.07
CA ILE A 229 -0.51 11.25 -32.70
C ILE A 229 0.53 10.39 -31.97
N PRO A 230 1.68 10.95 -31.55
CA PRO A 230 2.69 10.20 -30.80
C PRO A 230 2.18 9.83 -29.39
N LYS A 231 2.42 8.58 -28.99
CA LYS A 231 2.13 8.09 -27.63
C LYS A 231 3.03 8.71 -26.59
N VAL A 232 4.31 8.96 -26.91
CA VAL A 232 5.24 9.66 -26.01
C VAL A 232 5.91 10.76 -26.81
N VAL A 233 5.85 12.00 -26.30
CA VAL A 233 6.50 13.18 -26.92
C VAL A 233 7.72 13.58 -26.10
N LEU A 234 8.84 13.81 -26.76
CA LEU A 234 10.05 14.35 -26.14
C LEU A 234 10.18 15.85 -26.44
N PRO A 235 10.80 16.63 -25.53
CA PRO A 235 10.99 18.06 -25.74
C PRO A 235 11.91 18.34 -26.92
N LYS A 236 11.76 19.53 -27.51
CA LYS A 236 12.58 20.03 -28.63
C LYS A 236 13.81 20.82 -28.14
N TYR A 237 14.33 20.47 -26.96
CA TYR A 237 15.49 21.16 -26.39
C TYR A 237 16.75 20.89 -27.21
N GLU A 238 17.53 21.94 -27.39
CA GLU A 238 18.86 21.88 -28.02
C GLU A 238 19.97 22.10 -26.99
N ALA A 239 19.72 22.97 -26.01
CA ALA A 239 20.71 23.30 -25.00
C ALA A 239 20.96 22.10 -24.07
N TRP A 240 22.23 21.78 -23.86
CA TRP A 240 22.60 20.58 -23.10
C TRP A 240 22.20 20.67 -21.62
N GLY A 241 22.10 21.88 -21.05
CA GLY A 241 21.56 22.08 -19.71
C GLY A 241 20.10 21.62 -19.62
N ASP A 242 19.23 22.08 -20.52
CA ASP A 242 17.81 21.73 -20.55
C ASP A 242 17.59 20.24 -20.82
N VAL A 243 18.33 19.68 -21.79
CA VAL A 243 18.31 18.23 -22.08
C VAL A 243 18.66 17.42 -20.83
N LEU A 244 19.72 17.82 -20.12
CA LEU A 244 20.18 17.11 -18.95
C LEU A 244 19.20 17.26 -17.78
N LYS A 245 18.70 18.47 -17.52
CA LYS A 245 17.71 18.74 -16.47
C LYS A 245 16.48 17.86 -16.67
N TRP A 246 15.93 17.83 -17.88
CA TRP A 246 14.74 17.05 -18.19
C TRP A 246 14.96 15.54 -18.01
N ASN A 247 16.07 14.98 -18.48
CA ASN A 247 16.38 13.55 -18.32
C ASN A 247 16.62 13.15 -16.85
N LEU A 248 17.14 14.04 -16.01
CA LEU A 248 17.44 13.75 -14.61
C LEU A 248 16.25 14.00 -13.66
N GLN A 249 15.33 14.90 -14.00
CA GLN A 249 14.20 15.27 -13.15
C GLN A 249 12.88 14.59 -13.54
N GLU A 250 12.61 14.42 -14.84
CA GLU A 250 11.32 13.89 -15.30
C GLU A 250 11.44 12.60 -16.10
N ASN A 251 12.31 12.66 -17.12
CA ASN A 251 12.57 11.62 -18.09
C ASN A 251 11.31 11.09 -18.83
N VAL A 252 11.51 10.20 -19.81
CA VAL A 252 10.44 9.42 -20.44
C VAL A 252 9.87 8.39 -19.46
N PRO A 253 8.61 7.94 -19.67
CA PRO A 253 8.06 6.83 -18.90
C PRO A 253 8.98 5.59 -18.99
N GLY A 254 9.16 4.88 -17.88
CA GLY A 254 10.00 3.69 -17.81
C GLY A 254 11.47 3.91 -17.50
N GLU A 255 11.92 5.16 -17.35
CA GLU A 255 13.29 5.49 -16.95
C GLU A 255 13.33 6.33 -15.66
N PHE A 256 14.39 6.18 -14.88
CA PHE A 256 14.61 6.93 -13.64
C PHE A 256 14.56 8.45 -13.91
N PRO A 257 13.92 9.27 -13.04
CA PRO A 257 13.30 8.93 -11.74
C PRO A 257 11.83 8.47 -11.84
N TYR A 258 11.40 7.99 -13.01
CA TYR A 258 10.08 7.43 -13.28
C TYR A 258 8.92 8.41 -13.10
N ALA A 259 9.17 9.72 -13.10
CA ALA A 259 8.16 10.74 -12.81
C ALA A 259 6.94 10.63 -13.74
N SER A 260 7.17 10.36 -15.02
CA SER A 260 6.14 10.25 -16.06
C SER A 260 5.54 8.84 -16.23
N GLY A 261 5.99 7.86 -15.43
CA GLY A 261 5.47 6.49 -15.44
C GLY A 261 6.55 5.41 -15.32
N LEU A 262 6.12 4.18 -15.00
CA LEU A 262 7.04 3.06 -14.70
C LEU A 262 7.42 2.21 -15.91
N TYR A 263 6.67 2.32 -17.00
CA TYR A 263 6.85 1.51 -18.20
C TYR A 263 6.96 2.43 -19.41
N PRO A 264 7.74 2.06 -20.45
CA PRO A 264 7.89 2.88 -21.66
C PRO A 264 6.58 3.28 -22.33
N PHE A 265 5.59 2.38 -22.26
CA PHE A 265 4.23 2.61 -22.73
C PHE A 265 3.23 1.93 -21.78
N LYS A 266 1.99 2.41 -21.77
CA LYS A 266 0.84 1.79 -21.11
C LYS A 266 0.57 0.40 -21.71
N ARG A 267 -0.01 -0.49 -20.91
CA ARG A 267 -0.31 -1.86 -21.35
C ARG A 267 -1.40 -1.86 -22.41
N THR A 268 -1.19 -2.62 -23.48
CA THR A 268 -2.24 -2.90 -24.46
C THR A 268 -3.08 -4.08 -23.98
N GLY A 269 -4.40 -3.89 -23.83
CA GLY A 269 -5.35 -4.96 -23.49
C GLY A 269 -5.63 -5.19 -21.99
N GLU A 270 -4.99 -4.44 -21.09
CA GLU A 270 -5.31 -4.43 -19.65
C GLU A 270 -5.53 -2.98 -19.20
N ASP A 271 -6.79 -2.53 -19.30
CA ASP A 271 -7.18 -1.19 -18.82
C ASP A 271 -6.93 -1.09 -17.29
N PRO A 272 -6.58 0.09 -16.75
CA PRO A 272 -6.32 0.28 -15.33
C PRO A 272 -7.57 0.13 -14.46
N THR A 273 -8.74 -0.01 -15.08
CA THR A 273 -10.05 -0.11 -14.44
C THR A 273 -10.08 -1.25 -13.43
N ARG A 274 -10.47 -0.89 -12.21
CA ARG A 274 -10.70 -1.82 -11.10
C ARG A 274 -11.89 -1.30 -10.29
N MET A 275 -13.02 -2.02 -10.37
CA MET A 275 -14.23 -1.61 -9.67
C MET A 275 -14.30 -2.24 -8.28
N PHE A 276 -14.66 -1.40 -7.32
CA PHE A 276 -14.90 -1.76 -5.93
C PHE A 276 -16.30 -2.36 -5.82
N ALA A 277 -16.40 -3.58 -5.27
CA ALA A 277 -17.67 -4.26 -5.08
C ALA A 277 -17.64 -5.11 -3.80
N GLY A 278 -18.77 -5.14 -3.11
CA GLY A 278 -18.97 -5.94 -1.92
C GLY A 278 -20.30 -5.59 -1.27
N GLU A 279 -21.20 -6.57 -1.22
CA GLU A 279 -22.51 -6.44 -0.60
C GLU A 279 -23.12 -7.82 -0.32
N GLY A 280 -23.80 -7.93 0.82
CA GLY A 280 -24.56 -9.12 1.18
C GLY A 280 -23.65 -10.31 1.47
N GLY A 281 -24.08 -11.49 1.04
CA GLY A 281 -23.29 -12.71 1.12
C GLY A 281 -22.25 -12.84 0.00
N PRO A 282 -21.34 -13.84 0.11
CA PRO A 282 -20.31 -14.09 -0.91
C PRO A 282 -20.90 -14.36 -2.30
N GLU A 283 -22.07 -15.01 -2.41
CA GLU A 283 -22.72 -15.32 -3.69
C GLU A 283 -23.25 -14.08 -4.41
N ARG A 284 -23.83 -13.12 -3.68
CA ARG A 284 -24.30 -11.86 -4.25
C ARG A 284 -23.14 -11.01 -4.78
N THR A 285 -22.06 -10.95 -4.00
CA THR A 285 -20.85 -10.24 -4.44
C THR A 285 -20.17 -10.96 -5.62
N ASN A 286 -20.13 -12.29 -5.63
CA ASN A 286 -19.64 -13.08 -6.76
C ASN A 286 -20.42 -12.75 -8.05
N ARG A 287 -21.76 -12.71 -7.98
CA ARG A 287 -22.62 -12.30 -9.10
C ARG A 287 -22.26 -10.89 -9.60
N ARG A 288 -22.03 -9.94 -8.70
CA ARG A 288 -21.60 -8.59 -9.09
C ARG A 288 -20.22 -8.58 -9.75
N PHE A 289 -19.26 -9.38 -9.27
CA PHE A 289 -17.95 -9.51 -9.91
C PHE A 289 -18.05 -10.08 -11.34
N HIS A 290 -18.89 -11.10 -11.55
CA HIS A 290 -19.12 -11.64 -12.89
C HIS A 290 -19.77 -10.60 -13.81
N TYR A 291 -20.77 -9.86 -13.31
CA TYR A 291 -21.41 -8.78 -14.05
C TYR A 291 -20.43 -7.68 -14.51
N VAL A 292 -19.65 -7.11 -13.58
CA VAL A 292 -18.74 -5.98 -13.91
C VAL A 292 -17.53 -6.40 -14.74
N SER A 293 -17.21 -7.69 -14.77
CA SER A 293 -16.07 -8.22 -15.53
C SER A 293 -16.48 -8.97 -16.80
N LEU A 294 -17.78 -9.10 -17.09
CA LEU A 294 -18.28 -9.82 -18.24
C LEU A 294 -17.71 -9.24 -19.55
N GLY A 295 -17.26 -10.11 -20.45
CA GLY A 295 -16.64 -9.70 -21.73
C GLY A 295 -15.25 -9.05 -21.62
N MET A 296 -14.75 -8.74 -20.42
CA MET A 296 -13.40 -8.18 -20.26
C MET A 296 -12.33 -9.30 -20.30
N PRO A 297 -11.24 -9.12 -21.07
CA PRO A 297 -10.17 -10.12 -21.18
C PRO A 297 -9.32 -10.24 -19.91
N ALA A 298 -9.24 -9.18 -19.10
CA ALA A 298 -8.56 -9.15 -17.81
C ALA A 298 -9.58 -9.03 -16.68
N LYS A 299 -9.47 -9.86 -15.64
CA LYS A 299 -10.37 -9.85 -14.48
C LYS A 299 -9.67 -9.15 -13.31
N ARG A 300 -10.00 -7.88 -13.07
CA ARG A 300 -9.39 -7.06 -12.01
C ARG A 300 -10.44 -6.72 -10.94
N LEU A 301 -10.54 -7.59 -9.93
CA LEU A 301 -11.58 -7.51 -8.90
C LEU A 301 -11.11 -6.64 -7.73
N SER A 302 -12.01 -5.92 -7.06
CA SER A 302 -11.71 -5.24 -5.80
C SER A 302 -12.82 -5.45 -4.79
N THR A 303 -12.48 -6.07 -3.66
CA THR A 303 -13.42 -6.54 -2.64
C THR A 303 -13.54 -5.53 -1.51
N ALA A 304 -14.78 -5.14 -1.20
CA ALA A 304 -15.19 -4.40 -0.02
C ALA A 304 -15.80 -5.35 1.01
N PHE A 305 -15.34 -5.32 2.25
CA PHE A 305 -15.86 -6.18 3.33
C PHE A 305 -16.79 -5.42 4.25
N ASP A 306 -17.79 -6.11 4.82
CA ASP A 306 -18.72 -5.51 5.76
C ASP A 306 -18.04 -5.12 7.07
N SER A 307 -18.67 -4.26 7.86
CA SER A 307 -18.07 -3.82 9.12
C SER A 307 -17.84 -4.94 10.15
N VAL A 308 -18.57 -6.06 10.05
CA VAL A 308 -18.36 -7.22 10.93
C VAL A 308 -17.01 -7.87 10.61
N THR A 309 -16.78 -8.15 9.33
CA THR A 309 -15.52 -8.69 8.79
C THR A 309 -14.36 -7.73 8.99
N LEU A 310 -14.54 -6.43 8.72
CA LEU A 310 -13.50 -5.41 8.89
C LEU A 310 -12.93 -5.35 10.31
N TYR A 311 -13.74 -5.70 11.31
CA TYR A 311 -13.35 -5.72 12.72
C TYR A 311 -13.03 -7.13 13.24
N GLY A 312 -12.85 -8.12 12.35
CA GLY A 312 -12.45 -9.47 12.74
C GLY A 312 -13.50 -10.22 13.55
N ASN A 313 -14.78 -9.89 13.40
CA ASN A 313 -15.87 -10.57 14.11
C ASN A 313 -16.58 -11.58 13.20
N ASP A 314 -17.24 -12.55 13.83
CA ASP A 314 -18.15 -13.47 13.14
C ASP A 314 -19.59 -12.91 13.06
N PRO A 315 -20.37 -13.28 12.03
CA PRO A 315 -21.79 -12.99 11.98
C PRO A 315 -22.54 -13.69 13.14
N GLY A 316 -23.55 -13.02 13.69
CA GLY A 316 -24.37 -13.56 14.78
C GLY A 316 -25.63 -12.75 15.06
N HIS A 317 -26.52 -13.33 15.87
CA HIS A 317 -27.84 -12.75 16.19
C HIS A 317 -27.81 -11.54 17.14
N ARG A 318 -26.66 -11.24 17.76
CA ARG A 318 -26.53 -10.09 18.68
C ARG A 318 -26.83 -8.80 17.89
N PRO A 319 -27.78 -7.95 18.30
CA PRO A 319 -28.27 -6.85 17.45
C PRO A 319 -27.21 -5.87 16.94
N ASP A 320 -26.15 -5.65 17.72
CA ASP A 320 -24.99 -4.81 17.37
C ASP A 320 -24.16 -5.38 16.20
N ILE A 321 -24.17 -6.69 16.00
CA ILE A 321 -23.57 -7.41 14.88
C ILE A 321 -24.62 -7.61 13.78
N TYR A 322 -25.80 -8.14 14.12
CA TYR A 322 -26.84 -8.56 13.20
C TYR A 322 -27.30 -7.47 12.23
N GLY A 323 -27.42 -6.23 12.72
CA GLY A 323 -27.78 -5.08 11.90
C GLY A 323 -26.73 -4.72 10.84
N LYS A 324 -25.51 -5.26 10.94
CA LYS A 324 -24.34 -4.88 10.13
C LYS A 324 -23.87 -5.96 9.16
N ILE A 325 -24.31 -7.21 9.34
CA ILE A 325 -23.94 -8.34 8.48
C ILE A 325 -24.31 -8.04 7.02
N GLY A 326 -23.31 -8.10 6.13
CA GLY A 326 -23.45 -7.89 4.68
C GLY A 326 -23.81 -6.46 4.25
N ASN A 327 -23.82 -5.51 5.19
CA ASN A 327 -24.11 -4.10 4.89
C ASN A 327 -22.81 -3.33 4.64
N ALA A 328 -22.81 -2.50 3.58
CA ALA A 328 -21.66 -1.71 3.12
C ALA A 328 -20.42 -2.55 2.75
N GLY A 329 -20.61 -3.83 2.47
CA GLY A 329 -19.53 -4.76 2.13
C GLY A 329 -20.03 -6.21 2.16
N VAL A 330 -19.20 -7.14 1.68
CA VAL A 330 -19.47 -8.58 1.74
C VAL A 330 -19.13 -9.15 3.12
N SER A 331 -20.00 -9.99 3.66
CA SER A 331 -19.75 -10.72 4.92
C SER A 331 -18.91 -11.97 4.65
N ILE A 332 -17.69 -12.04 5.19
CA ILE A 332 -16.77 -13.19 5.05
C ILE A 332 -16.25 -13.57 6.43
N CYS A 333 -16.55 -14.79 6.88
CA CYS A 333 -16.09 -15.26 8.19
C CYS A 333 -15.24 -16.54 8.13
N CYS A 334 -15.11 -17.18 6.96
CA CYS A 334 -14.35 -18.41 6.82
C CYS A 334 -13.81 -18.65 5.40
N LEU A 335 -13.02 -19.71 5.23
CA LEU A 335 -12.46 -20.12 3.94
C LEU A 335 -13.53 -20.43 2.88
N ASP A 336 -14.63 -21.09 3.27
CA ASP A 336 -15.70 -21.43 2.32
C ASP A 336 -16.40 -20.19 1.77
N ASP A 337 -16.53 -19.13 2.58
CA ASP A 337 -17.03 -17.83 2.10
C ASP A 337 -16.09 -17.24 1.04
N ALA A 338 -14.77 -17.31 1.24
CA ALA A 338 -13.78 -16.87 0.26
C ALA A 338 -13.82 -17.70 -1.04
N LYS A 339 -14.03 -19.02 -0.94
CA LYS A 339 -14.22 -19.91 -2.10
C LYS A 339 -15.44 -19.52 -2.91
N LYS A 340 -16.59 -19.30 -2.25
CA LYS A 340 -17.83 -18.84 -2.89
C LYS A 340 -17.64 -17.48 -3.57
N LEU A 341 -17.05 -16.53 -2.85
CA LEU A 341 -16.81 -15.16 -3.31
C LEU A 341 -16.02 -15.12 -4.63
N TYR A 342 -14.99 -15.95 -4.76
CA TYR A 342 -14.11 -15.98 -5.93
C TYR A 342 -14.36 -17.15 -6.89
N SER A 343 -15.48 -17.87 -6.72
CA SER A 343 -15.84 -18.98 -7.61
C SER A 343 -16.01 -18.53 -9.07
N GLY A 344 -15.57 -19.36 -10.00
CA GLY A 344 -15.54 -19.05 -11.44
C GLY A 344 -14.43 -18.07 -11.88
N PHE A 345 -13.60 -17.57 -10.95
CA PHE A 345 -12.42 -16.79 -11.27
C PHE A 345 -11.16 -17.59 -10.94
N ASP A 346 -10.38 -17.98 -11.95
CA ASP A 346 -9.08 -18.64 -11.72
C ASP A 346 -8.08 -17.65 -11.09
N LEU A 347 -7.86 -17.79 -9.79
CA LEU A 347 -7.01 -16.89 -8.98
C LEU A 347 -5.51 -17.00 -9.32
N SER A 348 -5.11 -18.10 -9.96
CA SER A 348 -3.74 -18.32 -10.43
C SER A 348 -3.52 -17.87 -11.88
N HIS A 349 -4.58 -17.49 -12.59
CA HIS A 349 -4.49 -17.09 -13.99
C HIS A 349 -3.71 -15.76 -14.15
N PRO A 350 -2.80 -15.67 -15.15
CA PRO A 350 -1.97 -14.48 -15.34
C PRO A 350 -2.75 -13.22 -15.75
N MET A 351 -4.05 -13.30 -16.03
CA MET A 351 -4.93 -12.15 -16.34
C MET A 351 -6.00 -11.90 -15.26
N THR A 352 -5.95 -12.61 -14.14
CA THR A 352 -6.82 -12.39 -12.98
C THR A 352 -6.02 -11.74 -11.87
N SER A 353 -6.57 -10.73 -11.20
CA SER A 353 -5.94 -10.08 -10.05
C SER A 353 -6.99 -9.55 -9.09
N VAL A 354 -6.90 -9.94 -7.82
CA VAL A 354 -7.86 -9.56 -6.77
C VAL A 354 -7.22 -8.56 -5.81
N SER A 355 -7.93 -7.46 -5.52
CA SER A 355 -7.57 -6.51 -4.48
C SER A 355 -8.54 -6.65 -3.31
N MET A 356 -8.05 -6.72 -2.08
CA MET A 356 -8.86 -6.87 -0.87
C MET A 356 -8.62 -5.67 0.07
N THR A 357 -9.64 -4.85 0.30
CA THR A 357 -9.57 -3.70 1.20
C THR A 357 -9.91 -4.15 2.62
N ILE A 358 -8.90 -4.68 3.32
CA ILE A 358 -8.98 -5.15 4.69
C ILE A 358 -7.71 -4.73 5.44
N ASN A 359 -7.81 -4.38 6.71
CA ASN A 359 -6.68 -3.87 7.52
C ASN A 359 -6.46 -4.70 8.79
N GLY A 360 -7.28 -4.50 9.83
CA GLY A 360 -7.12 -5.17 11.14
C GLY A 360 -6.91 -6.69 11.04
N PRO A 361 -7.85 -7.46 10.45
CA PRO A 361 -7.71 -8.90 10.29
C PRO A 361 -7.15 -9.29 8.90
N ALA A 362 -6.40 -8.41 8.24
CA ALA A 362 -5.87 -8.68 6.90
C ALA A 362 -5.08 -10.00 6.77
N PRO A 363 -4.23 -10.41 7.74
CA PRO A 363 -3.54 -11.70 7.68
C PRO A 363 -4.51 -12.89 7.63
N MET A 364 -5.65 -12.84 8.34
CA MET A 364 -6.64 -13.92 8.36
C MET A 364 -7.33 -14.05 7.00
N LEU A 365 -7.80 -12.92 6.44
CA LEU A 365 -8.44 -12.88 5.12
C LEU A 365 -7.46 -13.30 4.02
N LEU A 366 -6.18 -12.94 4.15
CA LEU A 366 -5.13 -13.41 3.25
C LEU A 366 -4.93 -14.93 3.35
N GLY A 367 -4.98 -15.50 4.56
CA GLY A 367 -4.99 -16.95 4.78
C GLY A 367 -6.15 -17.65 4.08
N PHE A 368 -7.37 -17.10 4.18
CA PHE A 368 -8.54 -17.62 3.45
C PHE A 368 -8.34 -17.50 1.93
N PHE A 369 -7.90 -16.35 1.44
CA PHE A 369 -7.69 -16.14 0.00
C PHE A 369 -6.63 -17.07 -0.59
N MET A 370 -5.48 -17.22 0.07
CA MET A 370 -4.40 -18.08 -0.39
C MET A 370 -4.83 -19.55 -0.41
N ASN A 371 -5.55 -20.02 0.62
CA ASN A 371 -6.11 -21.38 0.62
C ASN A 371 -7.18 -21.56 -0.47
N ALA A 372 -8.04 -20.57 -0.72
CA ALA A 372 -9.03 -20.65 -1.79
C ALA A 372 -8.36 -20.80 -3.17
N ALA A 373 -7.27 -20.07 -3.43
CA ALA A 373 -6.49 -20.20 -4.66
C ALA A 373 -5.81 -21.58 -4.78
N ILE A 374 -5.25 -22.10 -3.67
CA ILE A 374 -4.64 -23.43 -3.64
C ILE A 374 -5.69 -24.52 -3.92
N ASP A 375 -6.87 -24.41 -3.31
CA ASP A 375 -7.96 -25.36 -3.46
C ASP A 375 -8.54 -25.33 -4.89
N GLN A 376 -8.58 -24.19 -5.58
CA GLN A 376 -8.93 -24.14 -7.01
C GLN A 376 -7.97 -24.96 -7.87
N ASN A 377 -6.66 -24.90 -7.61
CA ASN A 377 -5.69 -25.70 -8.38
C ASN A 377 -5.70 -27.18 -7.95
N CYS A 378 -6.02 -27.49 -6.69
CA CYS A 378 -6.30 -28.85 -6.27
C CYS A 378 -7.54 -29.40 -6.98
N GLU A 379 -8.61 -28.62 -7.12
CA GLU A 379 -9.82 -28.99 -7.85
C GLU A 379 -9.51 -29.31 -9.33
N LYS A 380 -8.69 -28.49 -10.01
CA LYS A 380 -8.24 -28.77 -11.39
C LYS A 380 -7.54 -30.13 -11.47
N TYR A 381 -6.63 -30.40 -10.54
CA TYR A 381 -5.91 -31.68 -10.47
C TYR A 381 -6.88 -32.86 -10.21
N ILE A 382 -7.82 -32.71 -9.28
CA ILE A 382 -8.84 -33.72 -8.96
C ILE A 382 -9.70 -34.05 -10.17
N LYS A 383 -10.12 -33.04 -10.94
CA LYS A 383 -10.89 -33.21 -12.19
C LYS A 383 -10.06 -33.96 -13.24
N GLU A 384 -8.82 -33.53 -13.47
CA GLU A 384 -7.91 -34.15 -14.44
C GLU A 384 -7.64 -35.63 -14.13
N HIS A 385 -7.45 -35.96 -12.84
CA HIS A 385 -7.13 -37.31 -12.38
C HIS A 385 -8.36 -38.13 -11.96
N LYS A 386 -9.58 -37.62 -12.19
CA LYS A 386 -10.86 -38.30 -11.90
C LYS A 386 -10.99 -38.75 -10.44
N LEU A 387 -10.55 -37.91 -9.49
CA LEU A 387 -10.55 -38.20 -8.05
C LEU A 387 -11.82 -37.72 -7.30
N ALA A 388 -12.88 -37.34 -8.02
CA ALA A 388 -14.10 -36.80 -7.42
C ALA A 388 -14.77 -37.74 -6.40
N SER A 389 -14.63 -39.06 -6.58
CA SER A 389 -15.14 -40.04 -5.60
C SER A 389 -14.46 -39.94 -4.23
N LYS A 390 -13.19 -39.50 -4.18
CA LYS A 390 -12.49 -39.26 -2.90
C LYS A 390 -13.05 -38.03 -2.18
N VAL A 391 -13.38 -36.98 -2.93
CA VAL A 391 -14.05 -35.78 -2.39
C VAL A 391 -15.38 -36.18 -1.77
N GLU A 392 -16.21 -36.92 -2.52
CA GLU A 392 -17.50 -37.39 -2.04
C GLU A 392 -17.38 -38.29 -0.80
N ALA A 393 -16.41 -39.21 -0.77
CA ALA A 393 -16.14 -40.03 0.41
C ALA A 393 -15.77 -39.18 1.64
N LYS A 394 -14.97 -38.12 1.45
CA LYS A 394 -14.57 -37.24 2.55
C LYS A 394 -15.70 -36.33 3.03
N LEU A 395 -16.56 -35.84 2.14
CA LEU A 395 -17.80 -35.12 2.50
C LEU A 395 -18.73 -36.01 3.33
N ASN A 396 -18.95 -37.26 2.90
CA ASN A 396 -19.73 -38.23 3.66
C ASN A 396 -19.16 -38.44 5.08
N GLU A 397 -17.84 -38.57 5.21
CA GLU A 397 -17.17 -38.76 6.50
C GLU A 397 -17.33 -37.56 7.45
N LEU A 398 -17.10 -36.34 6.96
CA LEU A 398 -17.04 -35.14 7.80
C LEU A 398 -18.40 -34.48 8.05
N TYR A 399 -19.37 -34.68 7.15
CA TYR A 399 -20.69 -34.04 7.24
C TYR A 399 -21.80 -35.06 7.41
N ASP A 400 -22.05 -35.92 6.42
CA ASP A 400 -23.26 -36.76 6.39
C ASP A 400 -23.29 -37.78 7.53
N ASN A 401 -22.17 -38.46 7.79
CA ASN A 401 -22.05 -39.42 8.89
C ASN A 401 -22.22 -38.77 10.27
N LYS A 402 -22.01 -37.45 10.36
CA LYS A 402 -22.21 -36.64 11.58
C LYS A 402 -23.59 -35.97 11.63
N GLY A 403 -24.45 -36.19 10.62
CA GLY A 403 -25.75 -35.53 10.50
C GLY A 403 -25.65 -34.01 10.30
N LEU A 404 -24.51 -33.51 9.78
CA LEU A 404 -24.29 -32.10 9.48
C LEU A 404 -24.66 -31.80 8.02
N GLU A 405 -25.17 -30.61 7.78
CA GLU A 405 -25.45 -30.13 6.42
C GLU A 405 -24.15 -29.75 5.72
N ARG A 406 -23.95 -30.25 4.50
CA ARG A 406 -22.79 -29.93 3.67
C ARG A 406 -22.80 -28.44 3.26
N PRO A 407 -21.66 -27.75 3.26
CA PRO A 407 -21.55 -26.42 2.69
C PRO A 407 -21.85 -26.44 1.19
N SER A 408 -22.62 -25.46 0.71
CA SER A 408 -23.00 -25.33 -0.69
C SER A 408 -23.04 -23.86 -1.11
N TYR A 409 -23.05 -23.62 -2.43
CA TYR A 409 -23.27 -22.29 -3.01
C TYR A 409 -24.78 -21.99 -2.99
N ASN A 410 -25.18 -20.86 -2.38
CA ASN A 410 -26.59 -20.52 -2.26
C ASN A 410 -27.12 -19.84 -3.54
N GLY A 411 -28.10 -20.46 -4.19
CA GLY A 411 -28.75 -19.94 -5.39
C GLY A 411 -28.04 -20.32 -6.70
N ASP A 412 -28.46 -19.70 -7.80
CA ASP A 412 -27.93 -20.01 -9.13
C ASP A 412 -26.55 -19.40 -9.37
N LEU A 413 -25.71 -20.12 -10.12
CA LEU A 413 -24.43 -19.62 -10.59
C LEU A 413 -24.64 -18.47 -11.59
N PRO A 414 -23.94 -17.34 -11.43
CA PRO A 414 -24.06 -16.22 -12.36
C PRO A 414 -23.49 -16.56 -13.74
N GLU A 415 -23.91 -15.81 -14.76
CA GLU A 415 -23.37 -15.93 -16.10
C GLU A 415 -21.84 -15.78 -16.10
N GLY A 416 -21.13 -16.70 -16.77
CA GLY A 416 -19.67 -16.72 -16.82
C GLY A 416 -18.98 -17.51 -15.69
N ASN A 417 -19.72 -17.98 -14.68
CA ASN A 417 -19.19 -18.86 -13.63
C ASN A 417 -19.23 -20.33 -14.07
N ASP A 418 -18.06 -20.99 -14.11
CA ASP A 418 -17.89 -22.39 -14.52
C ASP A 418 -17.89 -23.40 -13.35
N GLY A 419 -18.19 -22.92 -12.14
CA GLY A 419 -18.18 -23.70 -10.90
C GLY A 419 -16.80 -23.95 -10.30
N LEU A 420 -15.71 -23.42 -10.88
CA LEU A 420 -14.37 -23.54 -10.30
C LEU A 420 -14.32 -22.97 -8.87
N GLY A 421 -13.78 -23.74 -7.93
CA GLY A 421 -13.63 -23.36 -6.52
C GLY A 421 -14.75 -23.87 -5.62
N LEU A 422 -15.78 -24.52 -6.18
CA LEU A 422 -16.92 -25.03 -5.42
C LEU A 422 -16.81 -26.53 -5.07
N MET A 423 -15.93 -27.30 -5.71
CA MET A 423 -15.83 -28.74 -5.48
C MET A 423 -15.40 -29.09 -4.04
N LEU A 424 -14.60 -28.22 -3.43
CA LEU A 424 -14.00 -28.43 -2.11
C LEU A 424 -14.65 -27.56 -1.02
N LEU A 425 -15.92 -27.15 -1.17
CA LEU A 425 -16.63 -26.50 -0.06
C LEU A 425 -16.74 -27.45 1.14
N GLY A 426 -16.34 -26.98 2.32
CA GLY A 426 -16.24 -27.79 3.55
C GLY A 426 -14.99 -28.67 3.64
N LEU A 427 -14.13 -28.68 2.63
CA LEU A 427 -12.92 -29.50 2.55
C LEU A 427 -11.71 -28.68 2.12
N THR A 428 -10.53 -29.28 2.14
CA THR A 428 -9.29 -28.66 1.64
C THR A 428 -8.49 -29.66 0.80
N GLY A 429 -7.66 -29.16 -0.10
CA GLY A 429 -6.89 -30.00 -1.03
C GLY A 429 -6.01 -31.03 -0.33
N ASP A 430 -5.45 -30.70 0.83
CA ASP A 430 -4.59 -31.60 1.65
C ASP A 430 -5.36 -32.75 2.30
N GLN A 431 -6.69 -32.67 2.39
CA GLN A 431 -7.51 -33.79 2.87
C GLN A 431 -7.79 -34.82 1.77
N ILE A 432 -7.58 -34.45 0.50
CA ILE A 432 -7.96 -35.27 -0.67
C ILE A 432 -6.72 -35.79 -1.40
N LEU A 433 -5.70 -34.96 -1.54
CA LEU A 433 -4.51 -35.24 -2.32
C LEU A 433 -3.37 -35.78 -1.45
N PRO A 434 -2.48 -36.62 -2.01
CA PRO A 434 -1.22 -36.97 -1.36
C PRO A 434 -0.40 -35.72 -0.98
N ALA A 435 0.34 -35.80 0.13
CA ALA A 435 1.04 -34.66 0.71
C ALA A 435 2.08 -34.02 -0.23
N ASP A 436 2.78 -34.82 -1.02
CA ASP A 436 3.75 -34.39 -2.03
C ASP A 436 3.07 -33.62 -3.17
N VAL A 437 1.96 -34.15 -3.69
CA VAL A 437 1.16 -33.51 -4.75
C VAL A 437 0.59 -32.17 -4.26
N TYR A 438 -0.02 -32.16 -3.07
CA TYR A 438 -0.55 -30.92 -2.48
C TYR A 438 0.55 -29.88 -2.26
N ALA A 439 1.72 -30.29 -1.73
CA ALA A 439 2.84 -29.37 -1.49
C ALA A 439 3.36 -28.73 -2.79
N GLU A 440 3.43 -29.49 -3.88
CA GLU A 440 3.80 -28.96 -5.20
C GLU A 440 2.75 -27.97 -5.73
N ILE A 441 1.46 -28.30 -5.65
CA ILE A 441 0.37 -27.40 -6.04
C ILE A 441 0.39 -26.12 -5.21
N LYS A 442 0.54 -26.22 -3.88
CA LYS A 442 0.64 -25.08 -2.96
C LYS A 442 1.80 -24.16 -3.35
N LYS A 443 2.99 -24.72 -3.56
CA LYS A 443 4.19 -23.96 -3.98
C LYS A 443 3.98 -23.24 -5.32
N ASN A 444 3.46 -23.94 -6.32
CA ASN A 444 3.25 -23.37 -7.66
C ASN A 444 2.17 -22.28 -7.65
N THR A 445 1.08 -22.50 -6.91
CA THR A 445 -0.03 -21.55 -6.79
C THR A 445 0.42 -20.25 -6.13
N LEU A 446 1.13 -20.34 -4.99
CA LEU A 446 1.64 -19.17 -4.25
C LEU A 446 2.60 -18.31 -5.10
N ALA A 447 3.37 -18.91 -5.99
CA ALA A 447 4.26 -18.18 -6.90
C ALA A 447 3.51 -17.47 -8.05
N GLN A 448 2.30 -17.93 -8.39
CA GLN A 448 1.52 -17.45 -9.54
C GLN A 448 0.45 -16.42 -9.15
N VAL A 449 -0.17 -16.58 -7.98
CA VAL A 449 -1.30 -15.77 -7.51
C VAL A 449 -1.02 -14.28 -7.60
N ARG A 450 -1.97 -13.52 -8.15
CA ARG A 450 -1.84 -12.07 -8.36
C ARG A 450 -2.88 -11.32 -7.55
N GLY A 451 -2.45 -10.29 -6.83
CA GLY A 451 -3.39 -9.49 -6.07
C GLY A 451 -2.74 -8.49 -5.13
N THR A 452 -3.58 -7.85 -4.32
CA THR A 452 -3.19 -6.86 -3.33
C THR A 452 -4.05 -7.07 -2.09
N VAL A 453 -3.43 -7.04 -0.91
CA VAL A 453 -4.15 -6.81 0.35
C VAL A 453 -3.79 -5.41 0.84
N GLN A 454 -4.76 -4.66 1.36
CA GLN A 454 -4.51 -3.28 1.78
C GLN A 454 -3.59 -3.21 3.00
N ALA A 455 -4.04 -3.75 4.13
CA ALA A 455 -3.22 -4.08 5.29
C ALA A 455 -2.27 -2.97 5.79
N ASP A 456 -2.63 -1.70 5.59
CA ASP A 456 -1.83 -0.58 6.06
C ASP A 456 -2.32 -0.16 7.44
N ILE A 457 -1.63 -0.64 8.47
CA ILE A 457 -1.94 -0.40 9.89
C ILE A 457 -1.66 1.03 10.32
N LEU A 458 -0.66 1.70 9.73
CA LEU A 458 -0.26 3.04 10.15
C LEU A 458 -1.35 4.08 9.87
N LYS A 459 -2.03 3.98 8.70
CA LYS A 459 -3.16 4.87 8.40
C LYS A 459 -4.40 4.59 9.25
N GLU A 460 -4.53 3.41 9.85
CA GLU A 460 -5.70 3.05 10.67
C GLU A 460 -5.72 3.87 11.95
N ASP A 461 -4.57 3.99 12.63
CA ASP A 461 -4.46 4.81 13.84
C ASP A 461 -4.48 6.32 13.52
N GLN A 462 -3.95 6.71 12.35
CA GLN A 462 -3.93 8.11 11.91
C GLN A 462 -5.31 8.63 11.49
N ALA A 463 -6.14 7.83 10.79
CA ALA A 463 -7.37 8.31 10.15
C ALA A 463 -8.57 7.34 10.22
N GLN A 464 -8.41 6.07 9.81
CA GLN A 464 -9.56 5.21 9.49
C GLN A 464 -10.21 4.50 10.69
N ASN A 465 -9.49 4.37 11.81
CA ASN A 465 -9.96 3.80 13.08
C ASN A 465 -10.48 2.33 13.00
N THR A 466 -9.95 1.47 12.12
CA THR A 466 -10.28 0.03 12.09
C THR A 466 -9.17 -0.87 12.68
N CYS A 467 -8.25 -0.30 13.47
CA CYS A 467 -7.30 -1.09 14.28
C CYS A 467 -8.04 -1.96 15.29
N ILE A 468 -7.89 -3.27 15.18
CA ILE A 468 -8.36 -4.25 16.17
C ILE A 468 -7.23 -4.78 17.06
N PHE A 469 -6.00 -4.78 16.54
CA PHE A 469 -4.80 -5.13 17.28
C PHE A 469 -3.97 -3.90 17.62
N SER A 470 -3.13 -3.98 18.65
CA SER A 470 -2.14 -2.94 18.95
C SER A 470 -1.25 -2.69 17.73
N THR A 471 -0.83 -1.44 17.51
CA THR A 471 -0.06 -1.04 16.32
C THR A 471 1.20 -1.89 16.15
N GLU A 472 1.93 -2.16 17.24
CA GLU A 472 3.12 -3.01 17.21
C GLU A 472 2.80 -4.46 16.83
N PHE A 473 1.75 -5.05 17.40
CA PHE A 473 1.35 -6.42 17.10
C PHE A 473 0.87 -6.57 15.65
N ALA A 474 0.10 -5.60 15.16
CA ALA A 474 -0.37 -5.57 13.78
C ALA A 474 0.78 -5.38 12.78
N LEU A 475 1.77 -4.53 13.09
CA LEU A 475 3.01 -4.43 12.29
C LEU A 475 3.81 -5.74 12.33
N ARG A 476 3.87 -6.43 13.48
CA ARG A 476 4.46 -7.76 13.58
C ARG A 476 3.81 -8.74 12.61
N LEU A 477 2.48 -8.86 12.65
CA LEU A 477 1.74 -9.72 11.73
C LEU A 477 2.02 -9.41 10.26
N MET A 478 2.10 -8.13 9.88
CA MET A 478 2.41 -7.74 8.51
C MET A 478 3.86 -8.05 8.10
N GLY A 479 4.80 -7.95 9.05
CA GLY A 479 6.15 -8.45 8.86
C GLY A 479 6.18 -9.95 8.63
N ASP A 480 5.39 -10.73 9.37
CA ASP A 480 5.32 -12.19 9.24
C ASP A 480 4.75 -12.61 7.87
N VAL A 481 3.74 -11.88 7.38
CA VAL A 481 3.21 -12.03 6.01
C VAL A 481 4.31 -11.78 4.98
N GLN A 482 5.07 -10.70 5.14
CA GLN A 482 6.12 -10.32 4.18
C GLN A 482 7.30 -11.30 4.19
N GLU A 483 7.68 -11.82 5.36
CA GLU A 483 8.68 -12.87 5.51
C GLU A 483 8.25 -14.15 4.79
N TYR A 484 7.03 -14.62 5.06
CA TYR A 484 6.45 -15.78 4.39
C TYR A 484 6.40 -15.60 2.86
N PHE A 485 6.09 -14.40 2.38
CA PHE A 485 6.10 -14.09 0.95
C PHE A 485 7.50 -14.22 0.34
N ILE A 486 8.53 -13.79 1.05
CA ILE A 486 9.93 -13.94 0.59
C ILE A 486 10.30 -15.42 0.56
N GLU A 487 10.05 -16.16 1.63
CA GLU A 487 10.43 -17.57 1.77
C GLU A 487 9.71 -18.48 0.77
N LYS A 488 8.39 -18.31 0.62
CA LYS A 488 7.57 -19.11 -0.30
C LYS A 488 7.50 -18.51 -1.71
N ASN A 489 8.31 -17.47 -2.00
CA ASN A 489 8.46 -16.89 -3.34
C ASN A 489 7.17 -16.28 -3.93
N VAL A 490 6.34 -15.65 -3.11
CA VAL A 490 5.12 -14.94 -3.50
C VAL A 490 5.49 -13.57 -4.09
N ARG A 491 5.73 -13.52 -5.41
CA ARG A 491 6.27 -12.33 -6.11
C ARG A 491 5.24 -11.46 -6.82
N ASN A 492 4.02 -11.95 -6.97
CA ASN A 492 2.97 -11.31 -7.77
C ASN A 492 1.81 -10.77 -6.91
N PHE A 493 1.92 -10.89 -5.58
CA PHE A 493 0.95 -10.39 -4.62
C PHE A 493 1.58 -9.25 -3.80
N TYR A 494 0.89 -8.12 -3.70
CA TYR A 494 1.31 -6.99 -2.87
C TYR A 494 0.83 -7.23 -1.44
N SER A 495 1.78 -7.35 -0.50
CA SER A 495 1.53 -7.64 0.92
C SER A 495 0.96 -6.45 1.67
N VAL A 496 1.18 -5.23 1.17
CA VAL A 496 0.65 -3.99 1.73
C VAL A 496 0.39 -2.98 0.60
N SER A 497 -0.74 -2.29 0.71
CA SER A 497 -1.10 -1.12 -0.08
C SER A 497 -1.13 0.11 0.81
N ILE A 498 0.02 0.77 0.92
CA ILE A 498 0.25 1.97 1.74
C ILE A 498 -0.68 3.09 1.27
N SER A 499 -1.60 3.53 2.12
CA SER A 499 -2.80 4.25 1.68
C SER A 499 -2.94 5.64 2.28
N GLY A 500 -3.04 6.63 1.40
CA GLY A 500 -3.43 8.01 1.69
C GLY A 500 -4.91 8.30 1.47
N TYR A 501 -5.63 7.44 0.76
CA TYR A 501 -7.05 7.67 0.45
C TYR A 501 -7.85 8.05 1.69
N HIS A 502 -7.81 7.19 2.71
CA HIS A 502 -8.56 7.39 3.96
C HIS A 502 -8.08 8.60 4.77
N ILE A 503 -6.79 8.94 4.68
CA ILE A 503 -6.22 10.14 5.31
C ILE A 503 -6.83 11.41 4.68
N ALA A 504 -6.95 11.45 3.35
CA ALA A 504 -7.59 12.55 2.63
C ALA A 504 -9.10 12.61 2.88
N GLU A 505 -9.80 11.48 2.81
CA GLU A 505 -11.24 11.42 3.06
C GLU A 505 -11.60 11.84 4.49
N ALA A 506 -10.70 11.66 5.45
CA ALA A 506 -10.90 12.10 6.84
C ALA A 506 -10.73 13.62 7.04
N GLY A 507 -10.03 14.33 6.14
CA GLY A 507 -9.61 15.67 6.47
C GLY A 507 -8.52 16.28 5.62
N ALA A 508 -7.53 15.46 5.29
CA ALA A 508 -6.23 15.96 4.87
C ALA A 508 -6.26 16.60 3.49
N ASN A 509 -5.52 17.70 3.35
CA ASN A 509 -5.22 18.27 2.04
C ASN A 509 -4.25 17.36 1.25
N PRO A 510 -4.02 17.62 -0.05
CA PRO A 510 -3.20 16.75 -0.90
C PRO A 510 -1.75 16.60 -0.42
N ILE A 511 -1.16 17.66 0.14
CA ILE A 511 0.23 17.67 0.63
C ILE A 511 0.35 16.77 1.86
N THR A 512 -0.53 16.95 2.85
CA THR A 512 -0.56 16.13 4.06
C THR A 512 -0.87 14.68 3.74
N GLN A 513 -1.83 14.41 2.84
CA GLN A 513 -2.06 13.06 2.35
C GLN A 513 -0.76 12.43 1.80
N LEU A 514 -0.12 13.09 0.84
CA LEU A 514 1.05 12.54 0.16
C LEU A 514 2.21 12.32 1.13
N ALA A 515 2.49 13.30 1.99
CA ALA A 515 3.57 13.23 2.97
C ALA A 515 3.34 12.11 3.99
N LEU A 516 2.16 12.02 4.60
CA LEU A 516 1.89 10.97 5.58
C LEU A 516 1.94 9.58 4.94
N THR A 517 1.44 9.44 3.71
CA THR A 517 1.44 8.16 3.00
C THR A 517 2.86 7.69 2.66
N LEU A 518 3.71 8.57 2.11
CA LEU A 518 5.09 8.20 1.82
C LEU A 518 5.89 7.96 3.10
N ALA A 519 5.66 8.74 4.16
CA ALA A 519 6.28 8.51 5.45
C ALA A 519 5.91 7.15 6.04
N ASN A 520 4.63 6.74 5.95
CA ASN A 520 4.18 5.40 6.32
C ASN A 520 4.89 4.33 5.48
N GLY A 521 5.00 4.54 4.17
CA GLY A 521 5.72 3.63 3.27
C GLY A 521 7.19 3.44 3.64
N PHE A 522 7.91 4.52 3.93
CA PHE A 522 9.29 4.45 4.40
C PHE A 522 9.40 3.82 5.80
N THR A 523 8.38 3.93 6.64
CA THR A 523 8.32 3.25 7.93
C THR A 523 8.26 1.73 7.76
N TYR A 524 7.45 1.23 6.81
CA TYR A 524 7.47 -0.20 6.46
C TYR A 524 8.83 -0.63 5.89
N VAL A 525 9.49 0.20 5.07
CA VAL A 525 10.84 -0.10 4.56
C VAL A 525 11.83 -0.26 5.71
N GLU A 526 11.88 0.70 6.64
CA GLU A 526 12.78 0.63 7.80
C GLU A 526 12.45 -0.56 8.72
N TYR A 527 11.17 -0.87 8.91
CA TYR A 527 10.74 -2.02 9.71
C TYR A 527 11.13 -3.36 9.07
N TYR A 528 10.92 -3.55 7.76
CA TYR A 528 11.35 -4.79 7.10
C TYR A 528 12.87 -4.93 7.05
N LEU A 529 13.60 -3.81 6.91
CA LEU A 529 15.05 -3.79 7.04
C LEU A 529 15.52 -4.15 8.46
N SER A 530 14.82 -3.69 9.50
CA SER A 530 15.17 -4.04 10.90
C SER A 530 14.97 -5.53 11.20
N ARG A 531 14.07 -6.19 10.47
CA ARG A 531 13.90 -7.67 10.46
C ARG A 531 14.91 -8.41 9.59
N GLY A 532 15.88 -7.74 8.98
CA GLY A 532 16.90 -8.37 8.14
C GLY A 532 16.44 -8.77 6.73
N MET A 533 15.29 -8.26 6.27
CA MET A 533 14.78 -8.57 4.93
C MET A 533 15.52 -7.76 3.86
N ASP A 534 15.75 -8.37 2.70
CA ASP A 534 16.36 -7.71 1.53
C ASP A 534 15.33 -6.81 0.81
N ILE A 535 15.61 -5.51 0.72
CA ILE A 535 14.77 -4.50 0.06
C ILE A 535 14.42 -4.85 -1.38
N ASN A 536 15.28 -5.60 -2.08
CA ASN A 536 15.03 -6.02 -3.45
C ASN A 536 14.00 -7.14 -3.55
N LYS A 537 13.74 -7.86 -2.45
CA LYS A 537 12.75 -8.93 -2.37
C LYS A 537 11.36 -8.41 -1.96
N PHE A 538 11.28 -7.44 -1.04
CA PHE A 538 9.99 -6.87 -0.61
C PHE A 538 9.61 -5.56 -1.29
N GLY A 539 10.56 -4.70 -1.66
CA GLY A 539 10.28 -3.38 -2.26
C GLY A 539 9.36 -3.44 -3.48
N PRO A 540 9.55 -4.38 -4.44
CA PRO A 540 8.65 -4.55 -5.57
C PRO A 540 7.21 -5.00 -5.24
N ASN A 541 6.98 -5.47 -4.01
CA ASN A 541 5.69 -5.92 -3.47
C ASN A 541 4.99 -4.85 -2.62
N LEU A 542 5.56 -3.65 -2.50
CA LEU A 542 4.88 -2.49 -1.93
C LEU A 542 4.02 -1.83 -3.02
N SER A 543 2.74 -1.60 -2.69
CA SER A 543 1.81 -0.81 -3.50
C SER A 543 1.39 0.43 -2.73
N PHE A 544 0.97 1.46 -3.45
CA PHE A 544 0.47 2.70 -2.87
C PHE A 544 -0.98 2.95 -3.30
N PHE A 545 -1.72 3.74 -2.52
CA PHE A 545 -3.10 4.07 -2.80
C PHE A 545 -3.46 5.50 -2.38
N PHE A 546 -3.75 6.36 -3.36
CA PHE A 546 -4.06 7.78 -3.15
C PHE A 546 -5.53 8.11 -3.50
N SER A 547 -6.06 9.16 -2.87
CA SER A 547 -7.26 9.89 -3.30
C SER A 547 -6.90 10.97 -4.30
N ASN A 548 -7.76 11.20 -5.30
CA ASN A 548 -7.70 12.37 -6.17
C ASN A 548 -8.93 13.25 -5.97
N GLY A 549 -8.72 14.48 -5.50
CA GLY A 549 -9.73 15.54 -5.41
C GLY A 549 -9.58 16.59 -6.50
N ILE A 550 -10.03 17.81 -6.22
CA ILE A 550 -10.12 18.92 -7.19
C ILE A 550 -8.94 19.90 -7.08
N ASP A 551 -8.32 20.00 -5.90
CA ASP A 551 -7.17 20.86 -5.62
C ASP A 551 -6.03 20.68 -6.64
N PRO A 552 -5.28 21.75 -6.97
CA PRO A 552 -4.28 21.72 -8.05
C PRO A 552 -3.17 20.69 -7.83
N GLU A 553 -2.78 20.41 -6.58
CA GLU A 553 -1.74 19.46 -6.24
C GLU A 553 -2.08 18.01 -6.65
N TYR A 554 -3.39 17.68 -6.78
CA TYR A 554 -3.82 16.37 -7.28
C TYR A 554 -3.42 16.11 -8.74
N ALA A 555 -3.10 17.16 -9.52
CA ALA A 555 -2.59 17.00 -10.87
C ALA A 555 -1.16 16.44 -10.92
N VAL A 556 -0.41 16.46 -9.81
CA VAL A 556 1.00 16.05 -9.72
C VAL A 556 1.30 15.04 -8.61
N ILE A 557 0.29 14.60 -7.85
CA ILE A 557 0.49 13.75 -6.67
C ILE A 557 1.25 12.45 -6.98
N GLY A 558 0.95 11.81 -8.11
CA GLY A 558 1.54 10.54 -8.51
C GLY A 558 2.99 10.68 -8.99
N ARG A 559 3.27 11.67 -9.85
CA ARG A 559 4.64 11.96 -10.31
C ARG A 559 5.57 12.38 -9.17
N VAL A 560 5.09 13.20 -8.22
CA VAL A 560 5.87 13.58 -7.03
C VAL A 560 6.16 12.35 -6.17
N ALA A 561 5.15 11.50 -5.92
CA ALA A 561 5.34 10.25 -5.19
C ALA A 561 6.44 9.37 -5.82
N ARG A 562 6.41 9.21 -7.15
CA ARG A 562 7.43 8.44 -7.89
C ARG A 562 8.82 9.06 -7.77
N LYS A 563 8.96 10.39 -7.94
CA LYS A 563 10.26 11.09 -7.82
C LYS A 563 10.90 10.85 -6.45
N ILE A 564 10.17 11.17 -5.37
CA ILE A 564 10.66 11.06 -3.99
C ILE A 564 11.07 9.61 -3.68
N TRP A 565 10.20 8.65 -4.04
CA TRP A 565 10.47 7.24 -3.82
C TRP A 565 11.68 6.75 -4.61
N ALA A 566 11.75 7.02 -5.91
CA ALA A 566 12.83 6.53 -6.76
C ALA A 566 14.19 7.06 -6.30
N LYS A 567 14.29 8.37 -6.03
CA LYS A 567 15.51 9.02 -5.52
C LYS A 567 15.95 8.38 -4.20
N ALA A 568 15.03 8.25 -3.23
CA ALA A 568 15.33 7.64 -1.93
C ALA A 568 15.79 6.19 -2.07
N LEU A 569 15.03 5.35 -2.79
CA LEU A 569 15.34 3.93 -2.95
C LEU A 569 16.67 3.70 -3.66
N LYS A 570 17.01 4.55 -4.64
CA LYS A 570 18.28 4.45 -5.36
C LYS A 570 19.47 4.90 -4.53
N TYR A 571 19.42 6.08 -3.93
CA TYR A 571 20.62 6.70 -3.35
C TYR A 571 20.76 6.49 -1.84
N LYS A 572 19.65 6.43 -1.10
CA LYS A 572 19.69 6.14 0.34
C LYS A 572 19.72 4.64 0.63
N TYR A 573 18.90 3.86 -0.08
CA TYR A 573 18.75 2.44 0.20
C TYR A 573 19.51 1.51 -0.77
N ALA A 574 20.17 2.06 -1.80
CA ALA A 574 20.92 1.30 -2.80
C ALA A 574 20.11 0.15 -3.46
N ALA A 575 18.79 0.34 -3.59
CA ALA A 575 17.87 -0.66 -4.13
C ALA A 575 17.94 -0.72 -5.66
N ASN A 576 17.61 -1.87 -6.23
CA ASN A 576 17.57 -2.05 -7.68
C ASN A 576 16.39 -1.28 -8.34
N ALA A 577 16.43 -1.18 -9.67
CA ALA A 577 15.42 -0.45 -10.45
C ALA A 577 13.97 -0.91 -10.17
N ARG A 578 13.74 -2.20 -9.88
CA ARG A 578 12.39 -2.72 -9.65
C ARG A 578 11.82 -2.24 -8.30
N ALA A 579 12.65 -2.08 -7.28
CA ALA A 579 12.23 -1.53 -5.98
C ALA A 579 12.03 -0.01 -6.01
N GLN A 580 12.70 0.69 -6.94
CA GLN A 580 12.53 2.13 -7.17
C GLN A 580 11.20 2.49 -7.85
N MET A 581 10.49 1.51 -8.43
CA MET A 581 9.25 1.73 -9.18
C MET A 581 8.03 1.78 -8.24
N LEU A 582 7.63 2.99 -7.82
CA LEU A 582 6.41 3.19 -7.03
C LEU A 582 5.16 2.97 -7.89
N LYS A 583 4.45 1.88 -7.63
CA LYS A 583 3.14 1.58 -8.23
C LYS A 583 2.04 2.07 -7.32
N TYR A 584 1.03 2.71 -7.91
CA TYR A 584 -0.10 3.18 -7.11
C TYR A 584 -1.45 2.99 -7.79
N HIS A 585 -2.46 2.83 -6.94
CA HIS A 585 -3.86 2.97 -7.25
C HIS A 585 -4.31 4.41 -6.94
N ILE A 586 -5.21 4.96 -7.77
CA ILE A 586 -5.98 6.16 -7.45
C ILE A 586 -7.46 5.80 -7.34
N GLN A 587 -8.13 6.38 -6.35
CA GLN A 587 -9.58 6.46 -6.28
C GLN A 587 -9.97 7.94 -6.28
N THR A 588 -11.02 8.28 -7.03
CA THR A 588 -11.63 9.62 -6.99
C THR A 588 -12.15 9.93 -5.59
N SER A 589 -12.10 11.17 -5.14
CA SER A 589 -12.45 11.52 -3.76
C SER A 589 -13.95 11.40 -3.48
N GLY A 590 -14.33 10.58 -2.50
CA GLY A 590 -15.72 10.46 -2.04
C GLY A 590 -16.20 11.74 -1.36
N ARG A 591 -15.34 12.41 -0.60
CA ARG A 591 -15.62 13.67 0.11
C ARG A 591 -15.96 14.83 -0.83
N SER A 592 -15.47 14.77 -2.06
CA SER A 592 -15.81 15.75 -3.10
C SER A 592 -17.22 15.56 -3.70
N LEU A 593 -17.87 14.43 -3.42
CA LEU A 593 -19.19 14.08 -3.93
C LEU A 593 -20.25 14.42 -2.89
N HIS A 594 -21.35 15.02 -3.34
CA HIS A 594 -22.33 15.64 -2.46
C HIS A 594 -23.70 14.98 -2.61
N ALA A 595 -24.49 14.97 -1.54
CA ALA A 595 -25.84 14.38 -1.52
C ALA A 595 -26.90 15.31 -2.17
N GLN A 596 -26.54 16.56 -2.42
CA GLN A 596 -27.31 17.54 -3.17
C GLN A 596 -26.81 17.62 -4.61
N GLU A 597 -27.72 17.77 -5.56
CA GLU A 597 -27.40 17.83 -7.00
C GLU A 597 -26.45 16.69 -7.43
N ILE A 598 -26.81 15.45 -7.07
CA ILE A 598 -25.94 14.27 -7.21
C ILE A 598 -25.43 14.05 -8.65
N ASP A 599 -26.16 14.51 -9.67
CA ASP A 599 -25.71 14.42 -11.06
C ASP A 599 -24.43 15.22 -11.33
N PHE A 600 -24.13 16.26 -10.54
CA PHE A 600 -22.88 17.01 -10.67
C PHE A 600 -21.66 16.20 -10.22
N ASN A 601 -21.86 15.11 -9.48
CA ASN A 601 -20.78 14.24 -9.02
C ASN A 601 -20.07 13.55 -10.18
N ASP A 602 -20.77 13.16 -11.25
CA ASP A 602 -20.13 12.59 -12.46
C ASP A 602 -19.13 13.56 -13.11
N ILE A 603 -19.42 14.86 -13.07
CA ILE A 603 -18.53 15.90 -13.60
C ILE A 603 -17.24 15.94 -12.77
N ARG A 604 -17.37 15.95 -11.43
CA ARG A 604 -16.23 15.96 -10.51
C ARG A 604 -15.38 14.70 -10.68
N THR A 605 -16.02 13.54 -10.68
CA THR A 605 -15.36 12.23 -10.88
C THR A 605 -14.63 12.18 -12.23
N THR A 606 -15.22 12.74 -13.29
CA THR A 606 -14.58 12.80 -14.62
C THR A 606 -13.29 13.61 -14.61
N LEU A 607 -13.26 14.77 -13.96
CA LEU A 607 -12.06 15.61 -13.86
C LEU A 607 -10.96 14.94 -13.02
N GLN A 608 -11.34 14.31 -11.91
CA GLN A 608 -10.41 13.58 -11.03
C GLN A 608 -9.79 12.36 -11.74
N ALA A 609 -10.61 11.62 -12.48
CA ALA A 609 -10.16 10.50 -13.33
C ALA A 609 -9.21 10.97 -14.43
N LEU A 610 -9.45 12.15 -15.00
CA LEU A 610 -8.58 12.74 -16.03
C LEU A 610 -7.18 13.02 -15.48
N TYR A 611 -7.08 13.66 -14.31
CA TYR A 611 -5.79 13.86 -13.62
C TYR A 611 -5.07 12.52 -13.40
N ALA A 612 -5.78 11.52 -12.89
CA ALA A 612 -5.19 10.20 -12.61
C ALA A 612 -4.64 9.51 -13.88
N ILE A 613 -5.35 9.61 -15.01
CA ILE A 613 -4.96 8.97 -16.27
C ILE A 613 -3.83 9.74 -16.96
N TYR A 614 -3.84 11.07 -16.90
CA TYR A 614 -2.79 11.93 -17.43
C TYR A 614 -1.48 11.80 -16.66
N ASP A 615 -1.54 11.60 -15.34
CA ASP A 615 -0.37 11.31 -14.49
C ASP A 615 0.00 9.80 -14.46
N ASN A 616 -0.53 9.03 -15.42
CA ASN A 616 -0.13 7.65 -15.71
C ASN A 616 -0.32 6.66 -14.54
N CYS A 617 -1.43 6.75 -13.80
CA CYS A 617 -1.75 5.84 -12.70
C CYS A 617 -1.75 4.35 -13.12
N ASN A 618 -1.45 3.43 -12.19
CA ASN A 618 -1.37 2.00 -12.50
C ASN A 618 -2.71 1.25 -12.34
N SER A 619 -3.64 1.84 -11.59
CA SER A 619 -5.00 1.35 -11.43
C SER A 619 -5.91 2.51 -11.01
N LEU A 620 -7.15 2.55 -11.50
CA LEU A 620 -8.11 3.62 -11.19
C LEU A 620 -9.47 3.06 -10.77
N HIS A 621 -10.01 3.63 -9.68
CA HIS A 621 -11.41 3.51 -9.28
C HIS A 621 -12.11 4.86 -9.48
N THR A 622 -13.29 4.81 -10.07
CA THR A 622 -14.18 5.96 -10.24
C THR A 622 -15.40 5.72 -9.37
N ASN A 623 -15.65 6.65 -8.45
CA ASN A 623 -16.83 6.62 -7.59
C ASN A 623 -18.07 6.88 -8.42
N ALA A 624 -19.20 6.39 -7.91
CA ALA A 624 -20.48 6.55 -8.58
C ALA A 624 -21.14 7.88 -8.17
N TYR A 625 -22.08 8.38 -8.97
CA TYR A 625 -22.66 9.71 -8.74
C TYR A 625 -23.51 9.77 -7.44
N ASP A 626 -24.01 8.62 -6.98
CA ASP A 626 -24.80 8.42 -5.76
C ASP A 626 -23.98 8.05 -4.51
N GLU A 627 -22.65 8.14 -4.58
CA GLU A 627 -21.69 7.79 -3.51
C GLU A 627 -22.06 8.38 -2.14
N ALA A 628 -22.54 9.63 -2.12
CA ALA A 628 -22.87 10.34 -0.89
C ALA A 628 -24.10 9.76 -0.16
N ILE A 629 -24.82 8.80 -0.75
CA ILE A 629 -26.09 8.29 -0.21
C ILE A 629 -26.09 6.77 -0.02
N THR A 630 -25.67 5.99 -1.02
CA THR A 630 -25.77 4.52 -0.98
C THR A 630 -24.63 3.85 -1.75
N THR A 631 -24.44 2.55 -1.50
CA THR A 631 -23.60 1.69 -2.34
C THR A 631 -24.12 1.69 -3.79
N PRO A 632 -23.23 1.69 -4.81
CA PRO A 632 -23.64 1.85 -6.21
C PRO A 632 -24.59 0.77 -6.74
N THR A 633 -25.70 1.21 -7.34
CA THR A 633 -26.59 0.36 -8.15
C THR A 633 -25.89 -0.14 -9.42
N GLU A 634 -26.52 -1.09 -10.14
CA GLU A 634 -26.00 -1.53 -11.44
C GLU A 634 -25.97 -0.40 -12.48
N GLU A 635 -26.94 0.52 -12.42
CA GLU A 635 -26.97 1.69 -13.30
C GLU A 635 -25.84 2.67 -12.94
N SER A 636 -25.70 2.97 -11.65
CA SER A 636 -24.69 3.93 -11.16
C SER A 636 -23.26 3.44 -11.40
N VAL A 637 -22.99 2.14 -11.18
CA VAL A 637 -21.66 1.56 -11.44
C VAL A 637 -21.31 1.59 -12.93
N ARG A 638 -22.30 1.47 -13.83
CA ARG A 638 -22.08 1.59 -15.28
C ARG A 638 -21.68 3.00 -15.68
N ARG A 639 -22.30 4.04 -15.10
CA ARG A 639 -21.89 5.45 -15.30
C ARG A 639 -20.46 5.68 -14.83
N ALA A 640 -20.14 5.21 -13.63
CA ALA A 640 -18.79 5.31 -13.07
C ALA A 640 -17.74 4.62 -13.95
N MET A 641 -18.04 3.42 -14.48
CA MET A 641 -17.15 2.72 -15.42
C MET A 641 -17.02 3.45 -16.77
N ALA A 642 -18.12 4.01 -17.28
CA ALA A 642 -18.15 4.72 -18.55
C ALA A 642 -17.18 5.92 -18.55
N ILE A 643 -16.99 6.61 -17.43
CA ILE A 643 -16.00 7.69 -17.30
C ILE A 643 -14.60 7.21 -17.73
N GLN A 644 -14.14 6.08 -17.19
CA GLN A 644 -12.82 5.54 -17.54
C GLN A 644 -12.76 5.06 -18.99
N LEU A 645 -13.83 4.45 -19.49
CA LEU A 645 -13.91 3.96 -20.86
C LEU A 645 -13.87 5.12 -21.86
N ILE A 646 -14.62 6.19 -21.64
CA ILE A 646 -14.65 7.39 -22.49
C ILE A 646 -13.25 8.03 -22.51
N ILE A 647 -12.62 8.23 -21.35
CA ILE A 647 -11.27 8.82 -21.31
C ILE A 647 -10.25 7.95 -22.06
N ASN A 648 -10.24 6.62 -21.84
CA ASN A 648 -9.23 5.76 -22.46
C ASN A 648 -9.51 5.47 -23.95
N ARG A 649 -10.78 5.39 -24.35
CA ARG A 649 -11.18 4.96 -25.70
C ARG A 649 -11.50 6.13 -26.63
N GLU A 650 -12.20 7.14 -26.16
CA GLU A 650 -12.75 8.23 -26.99
C GLU A 650 -11.95 9.54 -26.90
N LEU A 651 -11.47 9.94 -25.71
CA LEU A 651 -10.78 11.22 -25.55
C LEU A 651 -9.45 11.24 -26.33
N GLY A 652 -9.39 12.07 -27.37
CA GLY A 652 -8.27 12.09 -28.32
C GLY A 652 -6.90 12.39 -27.70
N LEU A 653 -6.82 13.31 -26.75
CA LEU A 653 -5.55 13.66 -26.10
C LEU A 653 -5.01 12.52 -25.22
N ALA A 654 -5.88 11.65 -24.69
CA ALA A 654 -5.46 10.49 -23.90
C ALA A 654 -4.76 9.38 -24.73
N LYS A 655 -4.69 9.53 -26.07
CA LYS A 655 -3.81 8.71 -26.93
C LYS A 655 -2.34 9.05 -26.75
N ASN A 656 -2.03 10.25 -26.26
CA ASN A 656 -0.72 10.58 -25.73
C ASN A 656 -0.65 10.16 -24.25
N GLU A 657 0.46 9.54 -23.87
CA GLU A 657 0.68 8.90 -22.57
C GLU A 657 1.52 9.75 -21.62
N ASN A 658 2.03 10.90 -22.08
CA ASN A 658 2.76 11.87 -21.27
C ASN A 658 2.30 13.34 -21.47
N PRO A 659 0.99 13.63 -21.50
CA PRO A 659 0.47 14.92 -22.00
C PRO A 659 0.77 16.11 -21.07
N ILE A 660 1.19 15.83 -19.83
CA ILE A 660 1.48 16.84 -18.81
C ILE A 660 2.95 17.24 -18.75
N GLN A 661 3.86 16.51 -19.42
CA GLN A 661 5.29 16.88 -19.45
C GLN A 661 5.51 18.13 -20.31
N GLY A 662 6.39 19.03 -19.86
CA GLY A 662 6.66 20.30 -20.54
C GLY A 662 5.65 21.42 -20.20
N SER A 663 4.61 21.14 -19.40
CA SER A 663 3.68 22.16 -18.93
C SER A 663 4.29 22.91 -17.75
N PHE A 664 4.46 24.22 -17.89
CA PHE A 664 5.14 25.06 -16.88
C PHE A 664 4.48 24.97 -15.50
N ILE A 665 3.15 24.96 -15.44
CA ILE A 665 2.43 24.84 -14.16
C ILE A 665 2.59 23.44 -13.54
N ILE A 666 2.69 22.40 -14.35
CA ILE A 666 2.89 21.03 -13.86
C ILE A 666 4.31 20.86 -13.31
N GLU A 667 5.31 21.41 -13.99
CA GLU A 667 6.70 21.41 -13.52
C GLU A 667 6.82 22.17 -12.20
N GLU A 668 6.30 23.40 -12.13
CA GLU A 668 6.31 24.22 -10.91
C GLU A 668 5.55 23.55 -9.76
N LEU A 669 4.34 23.03 -9.99
CA LEU A 669 3.58 22.31 -8.96
C LEU A 669 4.31 21.04 -8.51
N THR A 670 5.00 20.33 -9.41
CA THR A 670 5.77 19.13 -9.04
C THR A 670 6.85 19.50 -8.02
N ASP A 671 7.60 20.58 -8.27
CA ASP A 671 8.69 21.00 -7.39
C ASP A 671 8.16 21.59 -6.06
N LEU A 672 7.09 22.39 -6.11
CA LEU A 672 6.44 22.94 -4.90
C LEU A 672 5.89 21.84 -3.98
N VAL A 673 5.20 20.86 -4.56
CA VAL A 673 4.62 19.74 -3.78
C VAL A 673 5.72 18.81 -3.28
N GLU A 674 6.77 18.55 -4.08
CA GLU A 674 7.93 17.77 -3.64
C GLU A 674 8.58 18.39 -2.40
N GLU A 675 8.93 19.68 -2.43
CA GLU A 675 9.56 20.35 -1.29
C GLU A 675 8.64 20.45 -0.07
N ALA A 676 7.34 20.67 -0.26
CA ALA A 676 6.36 20.68 0.82
C ALA A 676 6.28 19.32 1.55
N VAL A 677 6.34 18.22 0.79
CA VAL A 677 6.39 16.86 1.36
C VAL A 677 7.69 16.62 2.13
N LEU A 678 8.85 17.02 1.57
CA LEU A 678 10.14 16.84 2.24
C LEU A 678 10.25 17.67 3.53
N THR A 679 9.63 18.85 3.58
CA THR A 679 9.51 19.65 4.80
C THR A 679 8.65 18.96 5.85
N GLU A 680 7.57 18.31 5.44
CA GLU A 680 6.72 17.56 6.35
C GLU A 680 7.44 16.32 6.93
N PHE A 681 8.29 15.65 6.14
CA PHE A 681 9.18 14.59 6.63
C PHE A 681 10.11 15.06 7.76
N ASP A 682 10.63 16.29 7.66
CA ASP A 682 11.48 16.87 8.70
C ASP A 682 10.68 17.10 10.00
N ARG A 683 9.45 17.62 9.89
CA ARG A 683 8.55 17.81 11.06
C ARG A 683 8.18 16.50 11.74
N ILE A 684 7.96 15.43 10.98
CA ILE A 684 7.68 14.10 11.54
C ILE A 684 8.95 13.55 12.21
N THR A 685 10.13 13.79 11.65
CA THR A 685 11.41 13.37 12.25
C THR A 685 11.65 14.00 13.62
N GLU A 686 11.37 15.29 13.79
CA GLU A 686 11.48 16.00 15.06
C GLU A 686 10.64 15.37 16.19
N ARG A 687 9.61 14.60 15.82
CA ARG A 687 8.69 13.89 16.72
C ARG A 687 9.06 12.41 16.91
N GLY A 688 10.22 11.97 16.42
CA GLY A 688 10.68 10.59 16.54
C GLY A 688 10.21 9.67 15.41
N GLY A 689 10.00 10.22 14.21
CA GLY A 689 9.49 9.47 13.05
C GLY A 689 7.98 9.24 13.13
N VAL A 690 7.45 8.39 12.26
CA VAL A 690 5.99 8.17 12.17
C VAL A 690 5.41 7.67 13.48
N LEU A 691 6.04 6.67 14.10
CA LEU A 691 5.55 6.07 15.36
C LEU A 691 5.59 7.08 16.52
N GLY A 692 6.68 7.84 16.66
CA GLY A 692 6.76 8.88 17.68
C GLY A 692 5.76 10.02 17.47
N ALA A 693 5.53 10.41 16.21
CA ALA A 693 4.49 11.37 15.86
C ALA A 693 3.08 10.85 16.22
N MET A 694 2.80 9.56 16.00
CA MET A 694 1.53 8.92 16.37
C MET A 694 1.30 8.90 17.87
N GLU A 695 2.33 8.68 18.69
CA GLU A 695 2.22 8.76 20.15
C GLU A 695 1.77 10.13 20.65
N THR A 696 2.18 11.19 19.96
CA THR A 696 1.75 12.58 20.23
C THR A 696 0.50 12.99 19.46
N MET A 697 -0.12 12.06 18.72
CA MET A 697 -1.29 12.27 17.86
C MET A 697 -1.10 13.32 16.75
N TYR A 698 0.13 13.62 16.36
CA TYR A 698 0.43 14.71 15.42
C TYR A 698 -0.35 14.59 14.10
N GLN A 699 -0.30 13.42 13.46
CA GLN A 699 -1.00 13.17 12.21
C GLN A 699 -2.51 13.37 12.38
N ARG A 700 -3.10 12.77 13.41
CA ARG A 700 -4.55 12.82 13.67
C ARG A 700 -5.03 14.25 13.93
N SER A 701 -4.32 15.01 14.77
CA SER A 701 -4.64 16.41 15.05
C SER A 701 -4.54 17.26 13.79
N LYS A 702 -3.48 17.10 12.99
CA LYS A 702 -3.31 17.84 11.75
C LYS A 702 -4.42 17.55 10.73
N ILE A 703 -4.81 16.28 10.56
CA ILE A 703 -5.93 15.89 9.69
C ILE A 703 -7.24 16.55 10.16
N GLN A 704 -7.50 16.57 11.48
CA GLN A 704 -8.70 17.19 12.04
C GLN A 704 -8.71 18.71 11.89
N GLU A 705 -7.57 19.37 12.06
CA GLU A 705 -7.40 20.81 11.84
C GLU A 705 -7.68 21.18 10.38
N GLU A 706 -7.11 20.44 9.42
CA GLU A 706 -7.36 20.64 7.99
C GLU A 706 -8.82 20.34 7.61
N SER A 707 -9.41 19.31 8.22
CA SER A 707 -10.81 18.98 8.04
C SER A 707 -11.73 20.11 8.50
N LEU A 708 -11.50 20.65 9.71
CA LEU A 708 -12.26 21.76 10.28
C LEU A 708 -12.10 23.03 9.44
N TYR A 709 -10.90 23.32 8.96
CA TYR A 709 -10.65 24.44 8.06
C TYR A 709 -11.49 24.33 6.78
N TYR A 710 -11.46 23.18 6.10
CA TYR A 710 -12.27 22.93 4.90
C TYR A 710 -13.77 23.08 5.18
N GLU A 711 -14.31 22.42 6.22
CA GLU A 711 -15.74 22.51 6.54
C GLU A 711 -16.14 23.94 6.90
N THR A 712 -15.27 24.70 7.59
CA THR A 712 -15.51 26.10 7.89
C THR A 712 -15.67 26.91 6.60
N LEU A 713 -14.73 26.82 5.65
CA LEU A 713 -14.81 27.56 4.39
C LEU A 713 -16.01 27.14 3.53
N LYS A 714 -16.35 25.85 3.54
CA LYS A 714 -17.52 25.30 2.86
C LYS A 714 -18.81 25.87 3.44
N HIS A 715 -18.93 25.96 4.76
CA HIS A 715 -20.13 26.47 5.43
C HIS A 715 -20.25 27.99 5.39
N THR A 716 -19.14 28.74 5.43
CA THR A 716 -19.16 30.20 5.27
C THR A 716 -19.41 30.61 3.82
N GLY A 717 -19.13 29.73 2.86
CA GLY A 717 -19.25 30.00 1.42
C GLY A 717 -18.00 30.63 0.80
N GLU A 718 -16.93 30.82 1.58
CA GLU A 718 -15.63 31.30 1.09
C GLU A 718 -14.99 30.30 0.11
N PHE A 719 -15.24 29.00 0.31
CA PHE A 719 -14.88 27.96 -0.65
C PHE A 719 -16.12 27.54 -1.47
N PRO A 720 -16.19 27.90 -2.76
CA PRO A 720 -17.40 27.68 -3.56
C PRO A 720 -17.59 26.21 -3.92
N ILE A 721 -18.76 25.67 -3.58
CA ILE A 721 -19.20 24.33 -3.96
C ILE A 721 -20.53 24.42 -4.71
N ILE A 722 -20.45 24.18 -6.02
CA ILE A 722 -21.57 24.23 -6.96
C ILE A 722 -22.67 23.24 -6.56
N GLY A 723 -23.90 23.73 -6.42
CA GLY A 723 -25.06 22.94 -6.01
C GLY A 723 -25.21 22.76 -4.50
N VAL A 724 -24.26 23.28 -3.69
CA VAL A 724 -24.26 23.12 -2.22
C VAL A 724 -24.37 24.48 -1.52
N ASN A 725 -23.36 25.35 -1.67
CA ASN A 725 -23.35 26.68 -1.06
C ASN A 725 -23.48 27.82 -2.09
N THR A 726 -23.32 27.52 -3.38
CA THR A 726 -23.51 28.46 -4.49
C THR A 726 -24.08 27.73 -5.71
N PHE A 727 -24.64 28.48 -6.67
CA PHE A 727 -25.35 27.93 -7.84
C PHE A 727 -26.46 26.95 -7.44
N LEU A 728 -27.36 27.40 -6.56
CA LEU A 728 -28.47 26.58 -6.05
C LEU A 728 -29.64 26.60 -7.05
N SER A 729 -30.44 25.52 -7.05
CA SER A 729 -31.67 25.47 -7.85
C SER A 729 -32.72 26.47 -7.34
N SER A 730 -33.79 26.69 -8.11
CA SER A 730 -34.95 27.48 -7.65
C SER A 730 -35.66 26.88 -6.44
N LYS A 731 -35.40 25.60 -6.12
CA LYS A 731 -35.88 24.89 -4.93
C LYS A 731 -34.83 24.83 -3.81
N GLY A 732 -33.72 25.55 -3.93
CA GLY A 732 -32.57 25.47 -3.03
C GLY A 732 -31.66 24.28 -3.34
N SER A 733 -31.15 23.60 -2.30
CA SER A 733 -30.24 22.46 -2.40
C SER A 733 -30.78 21.27 -1.57
N PRO A 734 -31.88 20.64 -1.99
CA PRO A 734 -32.44 19.51 -1.26
C PRO A 734 -31.54 18.27 -1.38
N THR A 735 -31.48 17.48 -0.31
CA THR A 735 -30.85 16.17 -0.36
C THR A 735 -31.74 15.21 -1.15
N VAL A 736 -31.14 14.47 -2.09
CA VAL A 736 -31.88 13.47 -2.87
C VAL A 736 -32.04 12.19 -2.04
N VAL A 737 -33.26 11.68 -1.95
CA VAL A 737 -33.51 10.35 -1.37
C VAL A 737 -33.59 9.35 -2.53
N PRO A 738 -32.69 8.35 -2.60
CA PRO A 738 -32.66 7.40 -3.70
C PRO A 738 -33.89 6.49 -3.63
N ALA A 739 -34.37 6.08 -4.81
CA ALA A 739 -35.52 5.19 -4.92
C ALA A 739 -35.20 3.77 -4.41
N GLU A 740 -33.94 3.37 -4.47
CA GLU A 740 -33.44 2.07 -4.03
C GLU A 740 -32.24 2.29 -3.10
N VAL A 741 -32.24 1.60 -1.96
CA VAL A 741 -31.08 1.52 -1.06
C VAL A 741 -30.66 0.08 -0.99
N ILE A 742 -29.39 -0.17 -1.31
CA ILE A 742 -28.90 -1.53 -1.37
C ILE A 742 -28.37 -1.97 0.00
N ARG A 743 -28.96 -3.06 0.53
CA ARG A 743 -28.67 -3.67 1.83
C ARG A 743 -28.75 -5.19 1.75
N ALA A 744 -28.13 -5.86 2.73
CA ALA A 744 -28.26 -7.30 2.91
C ALA A 744 -29.68 -7.70 3.32
N THR A 745 -30.20 -8.77 2.70
CA THR A 745 -31.51 -9.33 3.06
C THR A 745 -31.44 -10.13 4.36
N GLU A 746 -32.59 -10.37 4.98
CA GLU A 746 -32.69 -11.24 6.16
C GLU A 746 -32.15 -12.65 5.86
N GLU A 747 -32.49 -13.20 4.69
CA GLU A 747 -32.04 -14.52 4.25
C GLU A 747 -30.52 -14.61 4.14
N GLU A 748 -29.87 -13.60 3.53
CA GLU A 748 -28.40 -13.54 3.43
C GLU A 748 -27.73 -13.57 4.80
N LYS A 749 -28.29 -12.86 5.79
CA LYS A 749 -27.75 -12.84 7.16
C LYS A 749 -27.89 -14.20 7.83
N GLN A 750 -29.06 -14.83 7.72
CA GLN A 750 -29.30 -16.16 8.28
C GLN A 750 -28.38 -17.21 7.66
N PHE A 751 -28.12 -17.14 6.35
CA PHE A 751 -27.18 -18.04 5.69
C PHE A 751 -25.75 -17.89 6.21
N GLN A 752 -25.29 -16.66 6.45
CA GLN A 752 -23.95 -16.43 7.02
C GLN A 752 -23.83 -16.96 8.45
N ILE A 753 -24.84 -16.75 9.29
CA ILE A 753 -24.87 -17.28 10.67
C ILE A 753 -24.84 -18.80 10.64
N LYS A 754 -25.67 -19.42 9.79
CA LYS A 754 -25.72 -20.88 9.63
C LYS A 754 -24.39 -21.46 9.13
N THR A 755 -23.73 -20.78 8.19
CA THR A 755 -22.41 -21.19 7.67
C THR A 755 -21.39 -21.23 8.80
N LYS A 756 -21.33 -20.18 9.63
CA LYS A 756 -20.46 -20.11 10.80
C LYS A 756 -20.77 -21.20 11.84
N GLU A 757 -22.05 -21.46 12.13
CA GLU A 757 -22.44 -22.52 13.06
C GLU A 757 -22.08 -23.92 12.57
N ASN A 758 -22.27 -24.17 11.28
CA ASN A 758 -21.91 -25.45 10.66
C ASN A 758 -20.39 -25.67 10.67
N LEU A 759 -19.59 -24.64 10.39
CA LEU A 759 -18.12 -24.70 10.47
C LEU A 759 -17.66 -25.10 11.88
N ASN A 760 -18.20 -24.43 12.91
CA ASN A 760 -17.85 -24.68 14.30
C ASN A 760 -18.15 -26.12 14.72
N LYS A 761 -19.29 -26.67 14.29
CA LYS A 761 -19.68 -28.05 14.60
C LYS A 761 -18.84 -29.08 13.84
N ALA A 762 -18.41 -28.79 12.62
CA ALA A 762 -17.69 -29.75 11.79
C ALA A 762 -16.26 -30.05 12.30
N ASN A 763 -15.61 -29.07 12.95
CA ASN A 763 -14.17 -29.10 13.25
C ASN A 763 -13.80 -28.79 14.72
N GLU A 764 -14.71 -28.93 15.67
CA GLU A 764 -14.54 -28.46 17.07
C GLU A 764 -13.19 -28.81 17.72
N GLU A 765 -12.76 -30.08 17.68
CA GLU A 765 -11.47 -30.50 18.26
C GLU A 765 -10.27 -29.82 17.58
N LYS A 766 -10.29 -29.77 16.24
CA LYS A 766 -9.21 -29.23 15.43
C LYS A 766 -9.13 -27.70 15.53
N VAL A 767 -10.26 -27.03 15.76
CA VAL A 767 -10.30 -25.59 16.03
C VAL A 767 -9.51 -25.28 17.29
N ASN A 768 -9.77 -25.98 18.41
CA ASN A 768 -9.07 -25.73 19.67
C ASN A 768 -7.56 -25.97 19.55
N GLU A 769 -7.16 -27.02 18.83
CA GLU A 769 -5.75 -27.31 18.53
C GLU A 769 -5.08 -26.16 17.75
N GLN A 770 -5.69 -25.71 16.66
CA GLN A 770 -5.09 -24.68 15.81
C GLN A 770 -5.06 -23.30 16.49
N LEU A 771 -6.05 -22.95 17.30
CA LEU A 771 -6.04 -21.71 18.07
C LEU A 771 -4.92 -21.70 19.11
N ALA A 772 -4.68 -22.83 19.81
CA ALA A 772 -3.58 -22.95 20.76
C ALA A 772 -2.21 -22.78 20.07
N ILE A 773 -2.02 -23.37 18.88
CA ILE A 773 -0.78 -23.22 18.09
C ILE A 773 -0.54 -21.75 17.71
N ILE A 774 -1.58 -21.02 17.30
CA ILE A 774 -1.45 -19.59 16.97
C ILE A 774 -1.09 -18.76 18.21
N GLN A 775 -1.71 -19.06 19.34
CA GLN A 775 -1.43 -18.37 20.61
C GLN A 775 0.01 -18.60 21.06
N GLU A 776 0.47 -19.85 20.98
CA GLU A 776 1.86 -20.19 21.30
C GLU A 776 2.84 -19.50 20.36
N ALA A 777 2.60 -19.51 19.04
CA ALA A 777 3.44 -18.79 18.08
C ALA A 777 3.49 -17.27 18.35
N ALA A 778 2.37 -16.68 18.77
CA ALA A 778 2.35 -15.26 19.16
C ALA A 778 3.21 -14.98 20.40
N ILE A 779 3.15 -15.85 21.42
CA ILE A 779 3.93 -15.73 22.66
C ILE A 779 5.43 -15.97 22.40
N GLN A 780 5.78 -16.98 21.61
CA GLN A 780 7.16 -17.42 21.36
C GLN A 780 7.89 -16.61 20.29
N ASN A 781 7.29 -15.53 19.79
CA ASN A 781 7.87 -14.71 18.72
C ASN A 781 8.08 -15.44 17.37
N ASP A 782 7.36 -16.53 17.12
CA ASP A 782 7.36 -17.23 15.83
C ASP A 782 6.56 -16.48 14.75
N ASN A 783 6.73 -16.90 13.49
CA ASN A 783 5.95 -16.39 12.36
C ASN A 783 4.48 -16.85 12.46
N ILE A 784 3.59 -15.92 12.80
CA ILE A 784 2.18 -16.21 13.03
C ILE A 784 1.45 -16.52 11.71
N PHE A 785 1.85 -15.88 10.60
CA PHE A 785 1.17 -16.06 9.33
C PHE A 785 1.34 -17.48 8.75
N GLU A 786 2.48 -18.13 8.97
CA GLU A 786 2.65 -19.54 8.59
C GLU A 786 1.65 -20.46 9.32
N LYS A 787 1.36 -20.19 10.60
CA LYS A 787 0.35 -20.94 11.36
C LYS A 787 -1.08 -20.57 10.95
N LEU A 788 -1.32 -19.29 10.63
CA LEU A 788 -2.60 -18.82 10.10
C LEU A 788 -3.00 -19.52 8.80
N MET A 789 -2.04 -19.89 7.94
CA MET A 789 -2.34 -20.65 6.72
C MET A 789 -3.01 -22.01 7.00
N GLU A 790 -2.74 -22.62 8.15
CA GLU A 790 -3.34 -23.90 8.56
C GLU A 790 -4.62 -23.69 9.38
N ALA A 791 -4.63 -22.73 10.31
CA ALA A 791 -5.84 -22.40 11.07
C ALA A 791 -6.97 -21.87 10.19
N ALA A 792 -6.65 -21.11 9.14
CA ALA A 792 -7.63 -20.57 8.18
C ALA A 792 -8.45 -21.67 7.48
N LYS A 793 -8.00 -22.93 7.49
CA LYS A 793 -8.72 -24.07 6.91
C LYS A 793 -9.92 -24.52 7.76
N VAL A 794 -9.92 -24.24 9.06
CA VAL A 794 -10.88 -24.81 10.02
C VAL A 794 -11.49 -23.79 10.98
N CYS A 795 -10.78 -22.72 11.30
CA CYS A 795 -11.23 -21.68 12.23
C CYS A 795 -11.98 -20.57 11.50
N SER A 796 -12.98 -19.99 12.18
CA SER A 796 -13.61 -18.75 11.74
C SER A 796 -12.73 -17.52 12.02
N LEU A 797 -13.07 -16.41 11.37
CA LEU A 797 -12.43 -15.11 11.53
C LEU A 797 -12.46 -14.63 12.99
N GLY A 798 -13.64 -14.71 13.63
CA GLY A 798 -13.85 -14.32 15.02
C GLY A 798 -13.06 -15.17 16.00
N GLN A 799 -12.99 -16.48 15.76
CA GLN A 799 -12.21 -17.41 16.61
C GLN A 799 -10.72 -17.06 16.60
N ILE A 800 -10.14 -16.84 15.42
CA ILE A 800 -8.73 -16.48 15.29
C ILE A 800 -8.47 -15.12 15.97
N THR A 801 -9.36 -14.14 15.74
CA THR A 801 -9.22 -12.79 16.29
C THR A 801 -9.26 -12.80 17.82
N GLU A 802 -10.24 -13.49 18.41
CA GLU A 802 -10.37 -13.59 19.87
C GLU A 802 -9.19 -14.34 20.50
N ALA A 803 -8.71 -15.41 19.89
CA ALA A 803 -7.53 -16.13 20.37
C ALA A 803 -6.29 -15.23 20.43
N LEU A 804 -6.11 -14.36 19.44
CA LEU A 804 -5.02 -13.36 19.43
C LEU A 804 -5.24 -12.21 20.40
N PHE A 805 -6.49 -11.84 20.73
CA PHE A 805 -6.78 -10.89 21.80
C PHE A 805 -6.38 -11.43 23.16
N GLN A 806 -6.64 -12.71 23.44
CA GLN A 806 -6.34 -13.33 24.74
C GLN A 806 -4.84 -13.36 25.07
N VAL A 807 -3.97 -13.43 24.06
CA VAL A 807 -2.52 -13.34 24.27
C VAL A 807 -2.00 -11.90 24.39
N GLY A 808 -2.88 -10.90 24.27
CA GLY A 808 -2.59 -9.48 24.49
C GLY A 808 -2.64 -8.61 23.23
N GLY A 809 -3.06 -9.15 22.08
CA GLY A 809 -2.98 -8.44 20.80
C GLY A 809 -3.95 -7.28 20.68
N GLN A 810 -4.96 -7.17 21.56
CA GLN A 810 -6.07 -6.23 21.41
C GLN A 810 -5.63 -4.76 21.40
N TYR A 811 -6.18 -3.99 20.47
CA TYR A 811 -5.95 -2.54 20.38
C TYR A 811 -6.48 -1.82 21.62
N ARG A 812 -5.63 -0.99 22.22
CA ARG A 812 -6.04 -0.02 23.24
C ARG A 812 -6.26 1.32 22.55
N ARG A 813 -7.47 1.89 22.67
CA ARG A 813 -7.73 3.25 22.19
C ARG A 813 -6.85 4.20 22.99
N ASN A 814 -6.02 4.98 22.30
CA ASN A 814 -5.10 5.93 22.92
C ASN A 814 -5.78 7.26 23.36
N MET A 815 -7.12 7.29 23.46
CA MET A 815 -7.89 8.44 23.95
C MET A 815 -8.42 8.21 25.37
#